data_AF-A0A941E7S1-F1
#
_entry.id   AF-A0A941E7S1-F1
#
_cell.length_a   1.000
_cell.length_b   1.000
_cell.length_c   1.000
_cell.angle_alpha   90.00
_cell.angle_beta   90.00
_cell.angle_gamma   90.00
#
_symmetry.space_group_name_H-M   'P 1'
#
loop_
_entity.id
_entity.type
_entity.pdbx_description
1 polymer ?
#
loop_
_entity_poly.entity_id
_entity_poly.type
_entity_poly.pdbx_seq_one_letter_code
_entity_poly.pdbx_strand_id
1 'polypeptide(L)'
;MSGPLQQLVTDLERILTEDAGTASHGELADIPGRLEAVLDAIAAQPPLTEITECNRLAVLLDMCGYSGEAGRLLIATHEACQGFGPEQARVLNQRGMLAALRGDDEQAAELFEEALFTPSLQSPELRQILQTNLAEVALRRGDLVTANQWANRARAATPAVNSALLELVLARIAFQTARHRADRNAMATSVQALAAATRRRIGELDPHSIQALTLVGNLAAAQSDVAWSCGEIARIEVIIDALSVTALRLSAAVGGGDPRALEIYAAIAIAQSRLACNDGSPPRIDQAGQQLKSLYERVVAITDPRDVRMMTLTLDLAIARVELARTHDASTLSEATNDLRKMATRLEDALGPQSATTLEALANLAIADLEILRTSGTGELAVPAVARLNGIAERVDRGLGLHHPLAAKLNVALQRGRRSTAFRRVGDGGSAVRTEPVSATANLGNSSRRRALSRDTLERLLSRHPDAIFTDGAVHRRDQLLVAEHQSEHAREAVADYVERIDEYPEIGVHRLRLRASARVDVPELAANLRDQGIGATPNHLLRGEPSYGVPTLCAPVAAPVANGVGRKVTVAVLDTGITPHPWFTNTDWWSEVTPEQLDPVDAGCDYELDAQAGHGTFVAGVLLQKAPNARLWIDRLLDDIGVCDELELLHSLGRIRRREQATGTKVDIVNLSLGGYAHADHPSPLVADALRRFGSHTVVVTAAGNNGSDRPFWPAALKDCVAVGTKAPFSDRGWWVDASAPGVDVVGPFPQRRPDGEIELGYARWSGTSFAAPYVAGAIAHLANDKNITAREAAELLLDTARPKTDPDFGVEIG
;
A
#
# COMPACT_ATOMS: atom_id res chain seq x y z
N MET A 1 28.74 25.64 -42.90
CA MET A 1 27.42 25.34 -42.34
C MET A 1 26.74 26.59 -41.76
N SER A 2 27.45 27.49 -41.08
CA SER A 2 26.92 28.73 -40.47
C SER A 2 25.91 29.57 -41.30
N GLY A 3 26.13 29.78 -42.60
CA GLY A 3 25.25 30.63 -43.42
C GLY A 3 23.82 30.11 -43.61
N PRO A 4 23.61 28.94 -44.26
CA PRO A 4 22.27 28.39 -44.48
C PRO A 4 21.50 28.02 -43.19
N LEU A 5 22.22 27.50 -42.18
CA LEU A 5 21.63 27.11 -40.90
C LEU A 5 21.12 28.31 -40.10
N GLN A 6 21.93 29.36 -39.90
CA GLN A 6 21.51 30.56 -39.17
C GLN A 6 20.40 31.32 -39.89
N GLN A 7 20.45 31.38 -41.22
CA GLN A 7 19.41 32.02 -42.01
C GLN A 7 18.07 31.32 -41.83
N LEU A 8 18.05 29.98 -41.84
CA LEU A 8 16.81 29.22 -41.66
C LEU A 8 16.26 29.33 -40.23
N VAL A 9 17.12 29.30 -39.20
CA VAL A 9 16.70 29.55 -37.80
C VAL A 9 16.09 30.94 -37.65
N THR A 10 16.76 31.98 -38.16
CA THR A 10 16.30 33.37 -38.06
C THR A 10 14.97 33.58 -38.79
N ASP A 11 14.82 32.99 -39.98
CA ASP A 11 13.59 33.09 -40.75
C ASP A 11 12.41 32.39 -40.04
N LEU A 12 12.62 31.22 -39.45
CA LEU A 12 11.57 30.52 -38.68
C LEU A 12 11.20 31.26 -37.39
N GLU A 13 12.17 31.85 -36.70
CA GLU A 13 11.90 32.68 -35.51
C GLU A 13 11.10 33.93 -35.87
N ARG A 14 11.40 34.56 -37.01
CA ARG A 14 10.60 35.67 -37.54
C ARG A 14 9.17 35.23 -37.88
N ILE A 15 9.02 34.08 -38.54
CA ILE A 15 7.70 33.52 -38.89
C ILE A 15 6.85 33.23 -37.63
N LEU A 16 7.47 32.75 -36.55
CA LEU A 16 6.78 32.45 -35.29
C LEU A 16 6.48 33.69 -34.43
N THR A 17 7.08 34.84 -34.73
CA THR A 17 6.92 36.09 -33.96
C THR A 17 6.06 37.14 -34.68
N GLU A 18 5.95 37.08 -36.00
CA GLU A 18 5.01 37.90 -36.78
C GLU A 18 3.59 37.27 -36.75
N ASP A 19 2.55 38.08 -36.49
CA ASP A 19 1.14 37.65 -36.52
C ASP A 19 0.87 36.84 -37.80
N ALA A 20 0.34 35.63 -37.67
CA ALA A 20 0.22 34.59 -38.71
C ALA A 20 -0.50 35.01 -40.02
N GLY A 21 -0.99 36.25 -40.11
CA GLY A 21 -1.63 36.83 -41.28
C GLY A 21 -0.71 37.48 -42.32
N THR A 22 0.59 37.69 -42.06
CA THR A 22 1.51 38.39 -43.00
C THR A 22 2.64 37.55 -43.58
N ALA A 23 2.86 36.31 -43.12
CA ALA A 23 3.87 35.43 -43.71
C ALA A 23 3.47 35.04 -45.14
N SER A 24 4.28 35.42 -46.13
CA SER A 24 3.98 35.11 -47.53
C SER A 24 4.01 33.58 -47.73
N HIS A 25 2.94 33.01 -48.30
CA HIS A 25 2.83 31.56 -48.56
C HIS A 25 4.00 30.98 -49.40
N GLY A 26 4.79 31.82 -50.07
CA GLY A 26 6.00 31.41 -50.79
C GLY A 26 7.22 31.12 -49.90
N GLU A 27 7.37 31.79 -48.75
CA GLU A 27 8.52 31.60 -47.85
C GLU A 27 8.43 30.30 -47.04
N LEU A 28 7.20 29.85 -46.72
CA LEU A 28 6.93 28.57 -46.06
C LEU A 28 7.11 27.37 -47.01
N ALA A 29 6.82 27.54 -48.30
CA ALA A 29 6.86 26.44 -49.27
C ALA A 29 8.28 25.91 -49.58
N ASP A 30 9.33 26.75 -49.42
CA ASP A 30 10.72 26.41 -49.73
C ASP A 30 11.49 25.82 -48.52
N ILE A 31 10.87 25.70 -47.33
CA ILE A 31 11.51 25.16 -46.12
C ILE A 31 12.11 23.77 -46.34
N PRO A 32 11.42 22.79 -46.97
CA PRO A 32 12.00 21.48 -47.23
C PRO A 32 13.24 21.53 -48.14
N GLY A 33 13.24 22.38 -49.17
CA GLY A 33 14.37 22.53 -50.10
C GLY A 33 15.58 23.18 -49.44
N ARG A 34 15.35 24.20 -48.60
CA ARG A 34 16.40 24.85 -47.79
C ARG A 34 16.98 23.92 -46.72
N LEU A 35 16.18 23.00 -46.20
CA LEU A 35 16.65 21.97 -45.26
C LEU A 35 17.61 20.99 -45.94
N GLU A 36 17.42 20.61 -47.21
CA GLU A 36 18.35 19.71 -47.91
C GLU A 36 19.78 20.30 -47.93
N ALA A 37 19.92 21.61 -48.14
CA ALA A 37 21.22 22.28 -48.08
C ALA A 37 21.87 22.24 -46.68
N VAL A 38 21.07 22.15 -45.62
CA VAL A 38 21.56 21.96 -44.24
C VAL A 38 21.94 20.50 -43.99
N LEU A 39 21.14 19.54 -44.48
CA LEU A 39 21.42 18.10 -44.36
C LEU A 39 22.70 17.70 -45.10
N ASP A 40 22.89 18.19 -46.34
CA ASP A 40 24.11 17.98 -47.12
C ASP A 40 25.35 18.51 -46.38
N ALA A 41 25.19 19.64 -45.68
CA ALA A 41 26.27 20.24 -44.93
C ALA A 41 26.60 19.48 -43.63
N ILE A 42 25.61 18.87 -42.96
CA ILE A 42 25.81 17.97 -41.82
C ILE A 42 26.57 16.70 -42.23
N ALA A 43 26.29 16.15 -43.42
CA ALA A 43 26.99 14.97 -43.93
C ALA A 43 28.50 15.21 -44.13
N ALA A 44 28.95 16.47 -44.23
CA ALA A 44 30.35 16.85 -44.41
C ALA A 44 31.16 17.03 -43.09
N GLN A 45 30.63 16.55 -41.94
CA GLN A 45 31.14 16.69 -40.56
C GLN A 45 31.00 18.12 -39.96
N PRO A 46 29.99 18.38 -39.12
CA PRO A 46 29.75 19.69 -38.52
C PRO A 46 30.70 19.97 -37.34
N PRO A 47 31.14 21.23 -37.12
CA PRO A 47 31.72 21.66 -35.85
C PRO A 47 30.71 21.55 -34.69
N LEU A 48 31.19 21.22 -33.49
CA LEU A 48 30.39 21.05 -32.25
C LEU A 48 29.44 22.23 -31.94
N THR A 49 29.83 23.46 -32.30
CA THR A 49 29.03 24.67 -32.09
C THR A 49 27.73 24.71 -32.92
N GLU A 50 27.63 23.93 -33.99
CA GLU A 50 26.47 23.93 -34.88
C GLU A 50 25.45 22.84 -34.52
N ILE A 51 25.80 21.84 -33.68
CA ILE A 51 24.88 20.78 -33.23
C ILE A 51 23.75 21.36 -32.35
N THR A 52 24.07 22.32 -31.48
CA THR A 52 23.07 23.03 -30.65
C THR A 52 22.07 23.79 -31.51
N GLU A 53 22.53 24.42 -32.59
CA GLU A 53 21.67 25.15 -33.52
C GLU A 53 20.82 24.20 -34.38
N CYS A 54 21.31 23.01 -34.73
CA CYS A 54 20.48 21.97 -35.36
C CYS A 54 19.34 21.50 -34.43
N ASN A 55 19.60 21.34 -33.12
CA ASN A 55 18.55 21.03 -32.15
C ASN A 55 17.51 22.15 -32.03
N ARG A 56 17.96 23.41 -32.02
CA ARG A 56 17.07 24.58 -32.01
C ARG A 56 16.22 24.65 -33.28
N LEU A 57 16.83 24.45 -34.44
CA LEU A 57 16.14 24.41 -35.72
C LEU A 57 15.07 23.31 -35.77
N ALA A 58 15.35 22.13 -35.22
CA ALA A 58 14.37 21.04 -35.17
C ALA A 58 13.11 21.42 -34.36
N VAL A 59 13.27 22.11 -33.23
CA VAL A 59 12.13 22.61 -32.44
C VAL A 59 11.32 23.64 -33.22
N LEU A 60 11.98 24.57 -33.91
CA LEU A 60 11.31 25.59 -34.72
C LEU A 60 10.56 24.99 -35.90
N LEU A 61 11.16 24.01 -36.59
CA LEU A 61 10.51 23.27 -37.69
C LEU A 61 9.24 22.57 -37.20
N ASP A 62 9.31 21.90 -36.04
CA ASP A 62 8.15 21.24 -35.45
C ASP A 62 7.04 22.24 -35.06
N MET A 63 7.40 23.37 -34.44
CA MET A 63 6.45 24.44 -34.11
C MET A 63 5.75 25.03 -35.35
N CYS A 64 6.43 25.06 -36.50
CA CYS A 64 5.88 25.49 -37.79
C CYS A 64 5.11 24.38 -38.53
N GLY A 65 4.94 23.19 -37.96
CA GLY A 65 4.22 22.06 -38.56
C GLY A 65 5.05 21.18 -39.49
N TYR A 66 6.37 21.39 -39.58
CA TYR A 66 7.31 20.59 -40.37
C TYR A 66 7.95 19.49 -39.53
N SER A 67 7.12 18.70 -38.87
CA SER A 67 7.58 17.65 -37.96
C SER A 67 8.42 16.59 -38.70
N GLY A 68 8.04 16.21 -39.92
CA GLY A 68 8.79 15.22 -40.72
C GLY A 68 10.23 15.67 -40.97
N GLU A 69 10.39 16.92 -41.36
CA GLU A 69 11.65 17.63 -41.56
C GLU A 69 12.46 17.73 -40.27
N ALA A 70 11.83 18.10 -39.15
CA ALA A 70 12.48 18.12 -37.84
C ALA A 70 13.05 16.74 -37.46
N GLY A 71 12.31 15.67 -37.74
CA GLY A 71 12.75 14.30 -37.52
C GLY A 71 13.96 13.93 -38.38
N ARG A 72 13.94 14.26 -39.68
CA ARG A 72 15.07 14.02 -40.60
C ARG A 72 16.33 14.76 -40.13
N LEU A 73 16.19 16.02 -39.73
CA LEU A 73 17.28 16.84 -39.21
C LEU A 73 17.90 16.22 -37.95
N LEU A 74 17.09 15.79 -36.99
CA LEU A 74 17.59 15.18 -35.75
C LEU A 74 18.27 13.83 -35.97
N ILE A 75 17.82 13.02 -36.94
CA ILE A 75 18.50 11.77 -37.31
C ILE A 75 19.89 12.06 -37.89
N ALA A 76 19.97 12.94 -38.89
CA ALA A 76 21.24 13.33 -39.48
C ALA A 76 22.20 13.96 -38.46
N THR A 77 21.67 14.79 -37.55
CA THR A 77 22.45 15.41 -36.47
C THR A 77 22.97 14.38 -35.48
N HIS A 78 22.15 13.37 -35.14
CA HIS A 78 22.53 12.28 -34.24
C HIS A 78 23.66 11.41 -34.82
N GLU A 79 23.57 11.07 -36.11
CA GLU A 79 24.63 10.33 -36.81
C GLU A 79 25.94 11.14 -36.84
N ALA A 80 25.85 12.44 -37.06
CA ALA A 80 27.02 13.33 -37.11
C ALA A 80 27.67 13.58 -35.74
N CYS A 81 26.96 13.38 -34.62
CA CYS A 81 27.47 13.62 -33.28
C CYS A 81 27.86 12.34 -32.51
N GLN A 82 27.94 11.18 -33.18
CA GLN A 82 28.40 9.94 -32.56
C GLN A 82 29.80 10.10 -31.94
N GLY A 83 29.93 9.73 -30.66
CA GLY A 83 31.17 9.87 -29.90
C GLY A 83 31.27 11.16 -29.07
N PHE A 84 30.35 12.10 -29.24
CA PHE A 84 30.26 13.32 -28.42
C PHE A 84 29.15 13.19 -27.37
N GLY A 85 29.43 12.45 -26.29
CA GLY A 85 28.44 12.00 -25.30
C GLY A 85 27.38 13.03 -24.86
N PRO A 86 27.75 14.24 -24.39
CA PRO A 86 26.77 15.22 -23.93
C PRO A 86 25.84 15.76 -25.04
N GLU A 87 26.35 16.00 -26.24
CA GLU A 87 25.55 16.51 -27.36
C GLU A 87 24.69 15.39 -27.98
N GLN A 88 25.22 14.17 -28.04
CA GLN A 88 24.48 12.99 -28.44
C GLN A 88 23.24 12.77 -27.55
N ALA A 89 23.40 12.88 -26.22
CA ALA A 89 22.29 12.78 -25.28
C ALA A 89 21.24 13.89 -25.46
N ARG A 90 21.65 15.12 -25.80
CA ARG A 90 20.73 16.24 -26.08
C ARG A 90 19.90 16.00 -27.34
N VAL A 91 20.53 15.53 -28.42
CA VAL A 91 19.84 15.21 -29.67
C VAL A 91 18.87 14.04 -29.47
N LEU A 92 19.29 12.99 -28.76
CA LEU A 92 18.43 11.86 -28.41
C LEU A 92 17.22 12.28 -27.56
N ASN A 93 17.42 13.17 -26.57
CA ASN A 93 16.31 13.75 -25.81
C ASN A 93 15.30 14.48 -26.71
N GLN A 94 15.76 15.31 -27.66
CA GLN A 94 14.85 16.00 -28.58
C GLN A 94 14.11 15.04 -29.51
N ARG A 95 14.78 13.99 -30.00
CA ARG A 95 14.13 12.92 -30.78
C ARG A 95 13.05 12.22 -29.96
N GLY A 96 13.34 11.90 -28.69
CA GLY A 96 12.38 11.29 -27.78
C GLY A 96 11.17 12.18 -27.50
N MET A 97 11.39 13.49 -27.31
CA MET A 97 10.30 14.45 -27.14
C MET A 97 9.41 14.55 -28.38
N LEU A 98 10.00 14.54 -29.57
CA LEU A 98 9.27 14.56 -30.84
C LEU A 98 8.47 13.27 -31.07
N ALA A 99 9.03 12.11 -30.71
CA ALA A 99 8.32 10.83 -30.75
C ALA A 99 7.12 10.83 -29.77
N ALA A 100 7.34 11.29 -28.54
CA ALA A 100 6.30 11.44 -27.53
C ALA A 100 5.15 12.38 -27.98
N LEU A 101 5.47 13.50 -28.62
CA LEU A 101 4.47 14.43 -29.16
C LEU A 101 3.61 13.80 -30.26
N ARG A 102 4.13 12.81 -30.98
CA ARG A 102 3.40 12.04 -32.01
C ARG A 102 2.62 10.86 -31.45
N GLY A 103 2.67 10.66 -30.14
CA GLY A 103 2.08 9.50 -29.46
C GLY A 103 2.89 8.21 -29.63
N ASP A 104 4.12 8.27 -30.14
CA ASP A 104 5.03 7.11 -30.18
C ASP A 104 5.84 7.03 -28.88
N ASP A 105 5.14 6.70 -27.80
CA ASP A 105 5.70 6.63 -26.45
C ASP A 105 6.69 5.45 -26.28
N GLU A 106 6.63 4.42 -27.13
CA GLU A 106 7.59 3.31 -27.10
C GLU A 106 8.95 3.77 -27.65
N GLN A 107 8.94 4.37 -28.85
CA GLN A 107 10.14 4.97 -29.42
C GLN A 107 10.70 6.09 -28.53
N ALA A 108 9.82 6.90 -27.92
CA ALA A 108 10.25 7.95 -27.01
C ALA A 108 11.03 7.38 -25.80
N ALA A 109 10.53 6.30 -25.19
CA ALA A 109 11.20 5.65 -24.06
C ALA A 109 12.59 5.14 -24.45
N GLU A 110 12.71 4.43 -25.57
CA GLU A 110 13.99 3.91 -26.08
C GLU A 110 15.02 5.03 -26.27
N LEU A 111 14.60 6.13 -26.91
CA LEU A 111 15.47 7.28 -27.16
C LEU A 111 15.90 7.99 -25.87
N PHE A 112 15.01 8.10 -24.88
CA PHE A 112 15.36 8.68 -23.59
C PHE A 112 16.30 7.78 -22.76
N GLU A 113 16.12 6.46 -22.80
CA GLU A 113 17.04 5.52 -22.15
C GLU A 113 18.41 5.55 -22.82
N GLU A 114 18.47 5.55 -24.15
CA GLU A 114 19.71 5.70 -24.90
C GLU A 114 20.44 7.00 -24.52
N ALA A 115 19.70 8.11 -24.43
CA ALA A 115 20.25 9.39 -24.00
C ALA A 115 20.79 9.34 -22.56
N LEU A 116 20.06 8.70 -21.64
CA LEU A 116 20.41 8.64 -20.22
C LEU A 116 21.66 7.80 -19.98
N PHE A 117 21.81 6.71 -20.74
CA PHE A 117 22.93 5.78 -20.64
C PHE A 117 24.07 6.08 -21.63
N THR A 118 24.02 7.23 -22.30
CA THR A 118 25.10 7.67 -23.18
C THR A 118 26.42 7.80 -22.38
N PRO A 119 27.51 7.13 -22.81
CA PRO A 119 28.81 7.23 -22.15
C PRO A 119 29.26 8.69 -22.03
N SER A 120 29.84 9.06 -20.89
CA SER A 120 30.34 10.42 -20.60
C SER A 120 29.26 11.50 -20.38
N LEU A 121 27.98 11.16 -20.18
CA LEU A 121 26.96 12.13 -19.75
C LEU A 121 27.23 12.60 -18.30
N GLN A 122 27.81 13.80 -18.15
CA GLN A 122 28.15 14.37 -16.83
C GLN A 122 27.15 15.41 -16.31
N SER A 123 26.20 15.90 -17.12
CA SER A 123 25.23 16.93 -16.70
C SER A 123 24.16 16.35 -15.77
N PRO A 124 24.14 16.74 -14.47
CA PRO A 124 23.08 16.34 -13.55
C PRO A 124 21.70 16.84 -14.00
N GLU A 125 21.66 18.02 -14.63
CA GLU A 125 20.43 18.65 -15.10
C GLU A 125 19.79 17.86 -16.23
N LEU A 126 20.58 17.47 -17.24
CA LEU A 126 20.06 16.69 -18.36
C LEU A 126 19.64 15.27 -17.92
N ARG A 127 20.36 14.64 -16.98
CA ARG A 127 19.91 13.37 -16.39
C ARG A 127 18.57 13.50 -15.68
N GLN A 128 18.38 14.58 -14.91
CA GLN A 128 17.12 14.80 -14.20
C GLN A 128 15.96 15.01 -15.20
N ILE A 129 16.19 15.78 -16.27
CA ILE A 129 15.21 15.97 -17.35
C ILE A 129 14.85 14.64 -18.02
N LEU A 130 15.85 13.82 -18.38
CA LEU A 130 15.65 12.51 -19.01
C LEU A 130 14.87 11.55 -18.11
N GLN A 131 15.19 11.52 -16.81
CA GLN A 131 14.44 10.72 -15.83
C GLN A 131 12.99 11.20 -15.70
N THR A 132 12.74 12.51 -15.73
CA THR A 132 11.37 13.03 -15.73
C THR A 132 10.62 12.69 -17.02
N ASN A 133 11.26 12.77 -18.18
CA ASN A 133 10.67 12.39 -19.47
C ASN A 133 10.33 10.90 -19.53
N LEU A 134 11.22 10.04 -19.05
CA LEU A 134 10.96 8.60 -18.90
C LEU A 134 9.79 8.32 -17.96
N ALA A 135 9.70 9.06 -16.86
CA ALA A 135 8.58 8.94 -15.94
C ALA A 135 7.23 9.34 -16.59
N GLU A 136 7.24 10.40 -17.41
CA GLU A 136 6.04 10.89 -18.10
C GLU A 136 5.56 9.95 -19.22
N VAL A 137 6.50 9.43 -20.03
CA VAL A 137 6.21 8.43 -21.07
C VAL A 137 5.68 7.14 -20.44
N ALA A 138 6.33 6.65 -19.38
CA ALA A 138 5.85 5.47 -18.66
C ALA A 138 4.44 5.68 -18.10
N LEU A 139 4.14 6.88 -17.58
CA LEU A 139 2.80 7.23 -17.12
C LEU A 139 1.77 7.21 -18.27
N ARG A 140 2.09 7.78 -19.43
CA ARG A 140 1.18 7.77 -20.60
C ARG A 140 0.93 6.37 -21.15
N ARG A 141 1.92 5.48 -21.09
CA ARG A 141 1.78 4.05 -21.43
C ARG A 141 0.97 3.26 -20.41
N GLY A 142 0.67 3.85 -19.25
CA GLY A 142 0.00 3.19 -18.13
C GLY A 142 0.92 2.31 -17.29
N ASP A 143 2.25 2.44 -17.38
CA ASP A 143 3.23 1.76 -16.52
C ASP A 143 3.55 2.63 -15.30
N LEU A 144 2.69 2.52 -14.29
CA LEU A 144 2.78 3.31 -13.05
C LEU A 144 4.01 2.98 -12.21
N VAL A 145 4.51 1.75 -12.30
CA VAL A 145 5.67 1.30 -11.53
C VAL A 145 6.93 1.97 -12.07
N THR A 146 7.15 1.86 -13.37
CA THR A 146 8.27 2.49 -14.06
C THR A 146 8.19 4.00 -13.97
N ALA A 147 6.98 4.58 -14.11
CA ALA A 147 6.76 6.02 -13.92
C ALA A 147 7.21 6.51 -12.54
N ASN A 148 6.82 5.81 -11.47
CA ASN A 148 7.18 6.19 -10.11
C ASN A 148 8.67 5.98 -9.80
N GLN A 149 9.28 4.92 -10.32
CA GLN A 149 10.72 4.67 -10.18
C GLN A 149 11.55 5.80 -10.80
N TRP A 150 11.23 6.19 -12.04
CA TRP A 150 11.91 7.28 -12.72
C TRP A 150 11.65 8.64 -12.05
N ALA A 151 10.43 8.92 -11.60
CA ALA A 151 10.10 10.15 -10.89
C ALA A 151 10.85 10.27 -9.54
N ASN A 152 11.08 9.16 -8.84
CA ASN A 152 11.86 9.15 -7.61
C ASN A 152 13.36 9.36 -7.87
N ARG A 153 13.91 8.76 -8.93
CA ARG A 153 15.29 9.03 -9.37
C ARG A 153 15.48 10.51 -9.72
N ALA A 154 14.54 11.10 -10.46
CA ALA A 154 14.55 12.52 -10.78
C ALA A 154 14.49 13.40 -9.52
N ARG A 155 13.69 13.04 -8.50
CA ARG A 155 13.64 13.77 -7.23
C ARG A 155 14.93 13.68 -6.40
N ALA A 156 15.64 12.56 -6.48
CA ALA A 156 16.87 12.33 -5.75
C ALA A 156 18.11 12.95 -6.44
N ALA A 157 17.95 13.60 -7.59
CA ALA A 157 19.05 14.21 -8.32
C ALA A 157 19.76 15.28 -7.48
N THR A 158 21.08 15.22 -7.43
CA THR A 158 21.94 16.16 -6.70
C THR A 158 23.03 16.71 -7.63
N PRO A 159 23.13 18.04 -7.83
CA PRO A 159 22.22 19.08 -7.35
C PRO A 159 20.86 19.01 -8.07
N ALA A 160 19.79 19.44 -7.40
CA ALA A 160 18.45 19.50 -8.00
C ALA A 160 18.32 20.70 -8.94
N VAL A 161 17.75 20.49 -10.13
CA VAL A 161 17.37 21.55 -11.06
C VAL A 161 16.20 22.34 -10.49
N ASN A 162 16.40 23.64 -10.34
CA ASN A 162 15.36 24.55 -9.87
C ASN A 162 14.43 24.97 -11.03
N SER A 163 13.49 24.10 -11.42
CA SER A 163 12.55 24.34 -12.53
C SER A 163 11.10 24.12 -12.10
N ALA A 164 10.27 25.17 -12.21
CA ALA A 164 8.85 25.09 -11.89
C ALA A 164 8.09 24.07 -12.77
N LEU A 165 8.51 23.92 -14.03
CA LEU A 165 7.95 22.92 -14.94
C LEU A 165 8.27 21.49 -14.48
N LEU A 166 9.49 21.24 -14.02
CA LEU A 166 9.91 19.92 -13.54
C LEU A 166 9.16 19.54 -12.25
N GLU A 167 9.06 20.48 -11.30
CA GLU A 167 8.28 20.32 -10.06
C GLU A 167 6.81 19.99 -10.37
N LEU A 168 6.22 20.69 -11.32
CA LEU A 168 4.85 20.48 -11.77
C LEU A 168 4.64 19.06 -12.34
N VAL A 169 5.54 18.62 -13.23
CA VAL A 169 5.45 17.29 -13.85
C VAL A 169 5.61 16.18 -12.80
N LEU A 170 6.57 16.31 -11.89
CA LEU A 170 6.80 15.33 -10.82
C LEU A 170 5.64 15.28 -9.81
N ALA A 171 5.07 16.44 -9.45
CA ALA A 171 3.89 16.49 -8.59
C ALA A 171 2.66 15.87 -9.27
N ARG A 172 2.50 16.08 -10.58
CA ARG A 172 1.44 15.44 -11.38
C ARG A 172 1.61 13.92 -11.44
N ILE A 173 2.82 13.42 -11.67
CA ILE A 173 3.10 11.98 -11.68
C ILE A 173 2.82 11.37 -10.30
N ALA A 174 3.23 12.04 -9.22
CA ALA A 174 2.94 11.61 -7.85
C ALA A 174 1.44 11.54 -7.58
N PHE A 175 0.69 12.58 -7.96
CA PHE A 175 -0.76 12.62 -7.82
C PHE A 175 -1.44 11.52 -8.63
N GLN A 176 -1.07 11.32 -9.90
CA GLN A 176 -1.65 10.28 -10.74
C GLN A 176 -1.35 8.88 -10.20
N THR A 177 -0.12 8.65 -9.72
CA THR A 177 0.26 7.39 -9.06
C THR A 177 -0.56 7.15 -7.79
N ALA A 178 -0.73 8.17 -6.95
CA ALA A 178 -1.54 8.09 -5.74
C ALA A 178 -3.03 7.86 -6.06
N ARG A 179 -3.54 8.52 -7.10
CA ARG A 179 -4.92 8.39 -7.61
C ARG A 179 -5.19 6.97 -8.08
N HIS A 180 -4.33 6.39 -8.90
CA HIS A 180 -4.46 4.99 -9.33
C HIS A 180 -4.37 4.00 -8.15
N ARG A 181 -3.57 4.31 -7.13
CA ARG A 181 -3.48 3.50 -5.90
C ARG A 181 -4.64 3.74 -4.92
N ALA A 182 -5.51 4.72 -5.18
CA ALA A 182 -6.54 5.21 -4.25
C ALA A 182 -6.01 5.52 -2.85
N ASP A 183 -4.75 5.96 -2.75
CA ASP A 183 -4.13 6.37 -1.50
C ASP A 183 -4.54 7.81 -1.20
N ARG A 184 -5.55 7.96 -0.34
CA ARG A 184 -6.16 9.27 -0.01
C ARG A 184 -5.15 10.26 0.57
N ASN A 185 -4.24 9.77 1.41
CA ASN A 185 -3.24 10.60 2.07
C ASN A 185 -2.18 11.04 1.06
N ALA A 186 -1.66 10.10 0.25
CA ALA A 186 -0.72 10.45 -0.81
C ALA A 186 -1.35 11.36 -1.88
N MET A 187 -2.64 11.19 -2.20
CA MET A 187 -3.38 12.09 -3.09
C MET A 187 -3.47 13.50 -2.50
N ALA A 188 -3.84 13.64 -1.23
CA ALA A 188 -3.94 14.93 -0.56
C ALA A 188 -2.58 15.65 -0.50
N THR A 189 -1.51 14.96 -0.11
CA THR A 189 -0.14 15.51 -0.10
C THR A 189 0.31 15.90 -1.51
N SER A 190 0.08 15.04 -2.51
CA SER A 190 0.49 15.30 -3.89
C SER A 190 -0.28 16.46 -4.52
N VAL A 191 -1.56 16.65 -4.18
CA VAL A 191 -2.37 17.78 -4.69
C VAL A 191 -1.91 19.11 -4.09
N GLN A 192 -1.42 19.12 -2.85
CA GLN A 192 -0.82 20.31 -2.25
C GLN A 192 0.49 20.69 -2.95
N ALA A 193 1.35 19.70 -3.21
CA ALA A 193 2.58 19.90 -3.99
C ALA A 193 2.26 20.37 -5.41
N LEU A 194 1.25 19.79 -6.06
CA LEU A 194 0.77 20.21 -7.38
C LEU A 194 0.26 21.64 -7.37
N ALA A 195 -0.46 22.06 -6.32
CA ALA A 195 -0.94 23.43 -6.16
C ALA A 195 0.20 24.44 -5.96
N ALA A 196 1.24 24.07 -5.22
CA ALA A 196 2.44 24.90 -5.05
C ALA A 196 3.19 25.07 -6.39
N ALA A 197 3.45 23.96 -7.09
CA ALA A 197 4.14 23.97 -8.38
C ALA A 197 3.33 24.70 -9.47
N THR A 198 2.01 24.54 -9.49
CA THR A 198 1.10 25.24 -10.41
C THR A 198 1.15 26.75 -10.19
N ARG A 199 1.07 27.22 -8.95
CA ARG A 199 1.18 28.66 -8.63
C ARG A 199 2.51 29.24 -9.07
N ARG A 200 3.60 28.51 -8.82
CA ARG A 200 4.94 28.91 -9.23
C ARG A 200 5.04 29.02 -10.75
N ARG A 201 4.55 28.02 -11.49
CA ARG A 201 4.59 28.01 -12.96
C ARG A 201 3.71 29.10 -13.57
N ILE A 202 2.53 29.37 -13.01
CA ILE A 202 1.68 30.48 -13.47
C ILE A 202 2.37 31.83 -13.27
N GLY A 203 3.17 31.99 -12.21
CA GLY A 203 3.97 33.20 -12.00
C GLY A 203 5.00 33.48 -13.10
N GLU A 204 5.34 32.48 -13.91
CA GLU A 204 6.24 32.57 -15.08
C GLU A 204 5.48 32.75 -16.41
N LEU A 205 4.15 32.67 -16.38
CA LEU A 205 3.27 32.71 -17.57
C LEU A 205 2.34 33.93 -17.51
N ASP A 206 1.79 34.32 -18.66
CA ASP A 206 0.64 35.23 -18.67
C ASP A 206 -0.59 34.52 -18.05
N PRO A 207 -1.25 35.10 -17.02
CA PRO A 207 -2.39 34.47 -16.34
C PRO A 207 -3.60 34.17 -17.23
N HIS A 208 -3.71 34.82 -18.38
CA HIS A 208 -4.78 34.62 -19.36
C HIS A 208 -4.37 33.73 -20.53
N SER A 209 -3.11 33.29 -20.57
CA SER A 209 -2.64 32.34 -21.57
C SER A 209 -3.38 31.02 -21.49
N ILE A 210 -3.51 30.36 -22.64
CA ILE A 210 -4.09 29.02 -22.77
C ILE A 210 -3.40 28.02 -21.82
N GLN A 211 -2.08 28.16 -21.66
CA GLN A 211 -1.29 27.31 -20.76
C GLN A 211 -1.68 27.53 -19.29
N ALA A 212 -1.76 28.78 -18.83
CA ALA A 212 -2.17 29.09 -17.46
C ALA A 212 -3.59 28.59 -17.16
N LEU A 213 -4.54 28.80 -18.07
CA LEU A 213 -5.93 28.30 -17.93
C LEU A 213 -5.99 26.77 -17.86
N THR A 214 -5.18 26.07 -18.67
CA THR A 214 -5.10 24.60 -18.65
C THR A 214 -4.55 24.10 -17.32
N LEU A 215 -3.52 24.75 -16.77
CA LEU A 215 -2.94 24.37 -15.47
C LEU A 215 -3.92 24.54 -14.31
N VAL A 216 -4.67 25.65 -14.28
CA VAL A 216 -5.72 25.90 -13.28
C VAL A 216 -6.82 24.84 -13.37
N GLY A 217 -7.26 24.52 -14.59
CA GLY A 217 -8.26 23.47 -14.82
C GLY A 217 -7.82 22.10 -14.31
N ASN A 218 -6.59 21.70 -14.65
CA ASN A 218 -6.03 20.42 -14.22
C ASN A 218 -5.86 20.32 -12.70
N LEU A 219 -5.45 21.41 -12.04
CA LEU A 219 -5.36 21.46 -10.59
C LEU A 219 -6.75 21.35 -9.93
N ALA A 220 -7.74 22.07 -10.44
CA ALA A 220 -9.09 22.03 -9.91
C ALA A 220 -9.72 20.64 -10.09
N ALA A 221 -9.48 19.97 -11.22
CA ALA A 221 -9.90 18.58 -11.44
C ALA A 221 -9.26 17.63 -10.40
N ALA A 222 -7.95 17.76 -10.17
CA ALA A 222 -7.23 16.96 -9.16
C ALA A 222 -7.76 17.21 -7.74
N GLN A 223 -8.08 18.47 -7.40
CA GLN A 223 -8.69 18.83 -6.12
C GLN A 223 -10.10 18.25 -5.96
N SER A 224 -10.87 18.15 -7.05
CA SER A 224 -12.19 17.50 -7.05
C SER A 224 -12.09 16.02 -6.67
N ASP A 225 -11.12 15.30 -7.25
CA ASP A 225 -10.86 13.89 -6.95
C ASP A 225 -10.47 13.66 -5.48
N VAL A 226 -9.65 14.56 -4.91
CA VAL A 226 -9.29 14.50 -3.47
C VAL A 226 -10.51 14.79 -2.59
N ALA A 227 -11.24 15.88 -2.87
CA ALA A 227 -12.41 16.29 -2.09
C ALA A 227 -13.47 15.18 -2.06
N TRP A 228 -13.71 14.51 -3.19
CA TRP A 228 -14.58 13.35 -3.26
C TRP A 228 -14.07 12.18 -2.41
N SER A 229 -12.78 11.86 -2.51
CA SER A 229 -12.17 10.76 -1.76
C SER A 229 -12.20 10.98 -0.24
N CYS A 230 -12.16 12.24 0.20
CA CYS A 230 -12.24 12.65 1.61
C CYS A 230 -13.67 12.88 2.10
N GLY A 231 -14.69 12.81 1.24
CA GLY A 231 -16.09 13.08 1.61
C GLY A 231 -16.43 14.56 1.81
N GLU A 232 -15.63 15.48 1.27
CA GLU A 232 -15.79 16.92 1.38
C GLU A 232 -16.78 17.47 0.32
N ILE A 233 -18.05 17.05 0.41
CA ILE A 233 -19.08 17.34 -0.61
C ILE A 233 -19.22 18.85 -0.91
N ALA A 234 -19.26 19.70 0.12
CA ALA A 234 -19.37 21.15 -0.05
C ALA A 234 -18.19 21.77 -0.82
N ARG A 235 -17.01 21.16 -0.75
CA ARG A 235 -15.82 21.63 -1.47
C ARG A 235 -15.90 21.30 -2.96
N ILE A 236 -16.57 20.21 -3.34
CA ILE A 236 -16.75 19.81 -4.73
C ILE A 236 -17.62 20.83 -5.49
N GLU A 237 -18.69 21.34 -4.86
CA GLU A 237 -19.54 22.38 -5.44
C GLU A 237 -18.74 23.64 -5.79
N VAL A 238 -17.91 24.12 -4.86
CA VAL A 238 -17.01 25.27 -5.08
C VAL A 238 -16.01 25.01 -6.22
N ILE A 239 -15.49 23.79 -6.32
CA ILE A 239 -14.56 23.40 -7.38
C ILE A 239 -15.25 23.37 -8.75
N ILE A 240 -16.50 22.91 -8.83
CA ILE A 240 -17.28 22.90 -10.08
C ILE A 240 -17.48 24.33 -10.61
N ASP A 241 -17.74 25.30 -9.75
CA ASP A 241 -17.87 26.71 -10.16
C ASP A 241 -16.55 27.23 -10.76
N ALA A 242 -15.42 26.94 -10.11
CA ALA A 242 -14.10 27.31 -10.60
C ALA A 242 -13.74 26.63 -11.93
N LEU A 243 -14.05 25.34 -12.07
CA LEU A 243 -13.89 24.60 -13.32
C LEU A 243 -14.76 25.19 -14.44
N SER A 244 -16.01 25.56 -14.14
CA SER A 244 -16.95 26.12 -15.12
C SER A 244 -16.46 27.44 -15.71
N VAL A 245 -15.94 28.35 -14.86
CA VAL A 245 -15.33 29.60 -15.32
C VAL A 245 -14.11 29.33 -16.20
N THR A 246 -13.27 28.36 -15.81
CA THR A 246 -12.06 27.99 -16.55
C THR A 246 -12.42 27.39 -17.91
N ALA A 247 -13.40 26.48 -17.96
CA ALA A 247 -13.88 25.83 -19.19
C ALA A 247 -14.44 26.84 -20.19
N LEU A 248 -15.20 27.83 -19.72
CA LEU A 248 -15.74 28.91 -20.55
C LEU A 248 -14.63 29.75 -21.17
N ARG A 249 -13.66 30.18 -20.36
CA ARG A 249 -12.53 31.00 -20.84
C ARG A 249 -11.64 30.22 -21.80
N LEU A 250 -11.35 28.96 -21.49
CA LEU A 250 -10.54 28.10 -22.35
C LEU A 250 -11.26 27.82 -23.67
N SER A 251 -12.55 27.45 -23.65
CA SER A 251 -13.32 27.24 -24.87
C SER A 251 -13.48 28.49 -25.72
N ALA A 252 -13.54 29.67 -25.12
CA ALA A 252 -13.53 30.92 -25.88
C ALA A 252 -12.19 31.17 -26.59
N ALA A 253 -11.08 30.72 -26.01
CA ALA A 253 -9.74 30.90 -26.55
C ALA A 253 -9.34 29.85 -27.60
N VAL A 254 -9.72 28.58 -27.40
CA VAL A 254 -9.28 27.46 -28.26
C VAL A 254 -10.41 26.72 -28.97
N GLY A 255 -11.66 27.09 -28.70
CA GLY A 255 -12.85 26.40 -29.20
C GLY A 255 -13.30 25.24 -28.29
N GLY A 256 -14.61 25.00 -28.23
CA GLY A 256 -15.18 23.96 -27.36
C GLY A 256 -14.90 22.51 -27.78
N GLY A 257 -14.35 22.30 -28.97
CA GLY A 257 -13.89 20.99 -29.45
C GLY A 257 -12.43 20.68 -29.12
N ASP A 258 -11.68 21.64 -28.54
CA ASP A 258 -10.29 21.44 -28.19
C ASP A 258 -10.13 20.40 -27.06
N PRO A 259 -9.19 19.44 -27.16
CA PRO A 259 -8.93 18.43 -26.13
C PRO A 259 -8.77 18.99 -24.72
N ARG A 260 -8.08 20.14 -24.56
CA ARG A 260 -7.85 20.77 -23.26
C ARG A 260 -9.14 21.29 -22.64
N ALA A 261 -10.05 21.83 -23.46
CA ALA A 261 -11.36 22.27 -23.01
C ALA A 261 -12.27 21.09 -22.63
N LEU A 262 -12.21 20.01 -23.41
CA LEU A 262 -12.99 18.79 -23.18
C LEU A 262 -12.60 18.07 -21.89
N GLU A 263 -11.32 18.07 -21.51
CA GLU A 263 -10.87 17.54 -20.23
C GLU A 263 -11.50 18.27 -19.04
N ILE A 264 -11.59 19.61 -19.09
CA ILE A 264 -12.23 20.39 -18.03
C ILE A 264 -13.74 20.13 -18.02
N TYR A 265 -14.39 20.05 -19.19
CA TYR A 265 -15.80 19.68 -19.26
C TYR A 265 -16.09 18.28 -18.71
N ALA A 266 -15.19 17.32 -18.93
CA ALA A 266 -15.32 15.97 -18.39
C ALA A 266 -15.17 15.97 -16.87
N ALA A 267 -14.19 16.70 -16.33
CA ALA A 267 -14.03 16.84 -14.89
C ALA A 267 -15.28 17.43 -14.23
N ILE A 268 -15.91 18.44 -14.84
CA ILE A 268 -17.19 19.01 -14.38
C ILE A 268 -18.29 17.94 -14.40
N ALA A 269 -18.49 17.25 -15.52
CA ALA A 269 -19.56 16.26 -15.67
C ALA A 269 -19.40 15.08 -14.70
N ILE A 270 -18.16 14.61 -14.48
CA ILE A 270 -17.86 13.55 -13.51
C ILE A 270 -18.15 14.04 -12.08
N ALA A 271 -17.70 15.24 -11.70
CA ALA A 271 -17.98 15.80 -10.38
C ALA A 271 -19.48 16.00 -10.13
N GLN A 272 -20.23 16.49 -11.13
CA GLN A 272 -21.68 16.64 -11.05
C GLN A 272 -22.40 15.29 -10.90
N SER A 273 -21.94 14.25 -11.61
CA SER A 273 -22.50 12.91 -11.47
C SER A 273 -22.29 12.31 -10.08
N ARG A 274 -21.13 12.56 -9.46
CA ARG A 274 -20.82 12.14 -8.08
C ARG A 274 -21.73 12.83 -7.07
N LEU A 275 -21.96 14.15 -7.21
CA LEU A 275 -22.91 14.89 -6.40
C LEU A 275 -24.35 14.37 -6.57
N ALA A 276 -24.79 14.15 -7.81
CA ALA A 276 -26.11 13.61 -8.09
C ALA A 276 -26.34 12.23 -7.45
N CYS A 277 -25.34 11.34 -7.50
CA CYS A 277 -25.36 10.05 -6.81
C CYS A 277 -25.43 10.20 -5.28
N ASN A 278 -24.69 11.14 -4.70
CA ASN A 278 -24.70 11.39 -3.26
C ASN A 278 -26.05 11.95 -2.77
N ASP A 279 -26.65 12.85 -3.53
CA ASP A 279 -27.93 13.47 -3.19
C ASP A 279 -29.13 12.52 -3.37
N GLY A 280 -29.00 11.51 -4.25
CA GLY A 280 -30.06 10.55 -4.55
C GLY A 280 -31.30 11.14 -5.24
N SER A 281 -31.20 12.37 -5.75
CA SER A 281 -32.31 13.10 -6.37
C SER A 281 -32.51 12.66 -7.83
N PRO A 282 -33.65 12.03 -8.20
CA PRO A 282 -33.86 11.52 -9.56
C PRO A 282 -33.69 12.58 -10.67
N PRO A 283 -34.20 13.83 -10.53
CA PRO A 283 -33.97 14.87 -11.52
C PRO A 283 -32.49 15.25 -11.72
N ARG A 284 -31.70 15.25 -10.64
CA ARG A 284 -30.26 15.54 -10.72
C ARG A 284 -29.50 14.39 -11.38
N ILE A 285 -29.89 13.14 -11.09
CA ILE A 285 -29.35 11.93 -11.72
C ILE A 285 -29.64 11.93 -13.24
N ASP A 286 -30.87 12.24 -13.63
CA ASP A 286 -31.26 12.35 -15.05
C ASP A 286 -30.45 13.41 -15.80
N GLN A 287 -30.34 14.60 -15.20
CA GLN A 287 -29.59 15.72 -15.78
C GLN A 287 -28.10 15.37 -15.94
N ALA A 288 -27.46 14.83 -14.90
CA ALA A 288 -26.07 14.41 -14.95
C ALA A 288 -25.85 13.28 -15.98
N GLY A 289 -26.81 12.36 -16.11
CA GLY A 289 -26.77 11.27 -17.08
C GLY A 289 -26.80 11.76 -18.53
N GLN A 290 -27.67 12.73 -18.84
CA GLN A 290 -27.72 13.35 -20.16
C GLN A 290 -26.45 14.13 -20.49
N GLN A 291 -25.90 14.87 -19.51
CA GLN A 291 -24.66 15.62 -19.68
C GLN A 291 -23.47 14.69 -19.96
N LEU A 292 -23.30 13.63 -19.16
CA LEU A 292 -22.24 12.63 -19.37
C LEU A 292 -22.37 11.95 -20.73
N LYS A 293 -23.59 11.59 -21.16
CA LYS A 293 -23.83 10.94 -22.46
C LYS A 293 -23.45 11.86 -23.62
N SER A 294 -23.97 13.10 -23.61
CA SER A 294 -23.68 14.10 -24.66
C SER A 294 -22.18 14.36 -24.78
N LEU A 295 -21.49 14.52 -23.64
CA LEU A 295 -20.05 14.76 -23.64
C LEU A 295 -19.27 13.52 -24.11
N TYR A 296 -19.64 12.32 -23.66
CA TYR A 296 -19.03 11.07 -24.12
C TYR A 296 -19.12 10.92 -25.64
N GLU A 297 -20.31 11.12 -26.23
CA GLU A 297 -20.50 11.03 -27.69
C GLU A 297 -19.65 12.07 -28.44
N ARG A 298 -19.54 13.28 -27.89
CA ARG A 298 -18.74 14.36 -28.47
C ARG A 298 -17.24 14.07 -28.44
N VAL A 299 -16.74 13.53 -27.32
CA VAL A 299 -15.33 13.12 -27.17
C VAL A 299 -15.03 11.95 -28.10
N VAL A 300 -15.86 10.90 -28.12
CA VAL A 300 -15.69 9.73 -29.00
C VAL A 300 -15.65 10.13 -30.48
N ALA A 301 -16.42 11.13 -30.90
CA ALA A 301 -16.46 11.58 -32.29
C ALA A 301 -15.14 12.22 -32.76
N ILE A 302 -14.31 12.71 -31.83
CA ILE A 302 -13.05 13.39 -32.14
C ILE A 302 -11.80 12.63 -31.68
N THR A 303 -11.96 11.58 -30.87
CA THR A 303 -10.85 10.77 -30.36
C THR A 303 -10.17 10.01 -31.52
N ASP A 304 -8.90 10.34 -31.78
CA ASP A 304 -8.03 9.53 -32.62
C ASP A 304 -7.72 8.19 -31.92
N PRO A 305 -7.82 7.03 -32.61
CA PRO A 305 -7.46 5.72 -32.06
C PRO A 305 -6.02 5.59 -31.54
N ARG A 306 -5.13 6.52 -31.89
CA ARG A 306 -3.73 6.57 -31.43
C ARG A 306 -3.51 7.57 -30.29
N ASP A 307 -4.49 8.41 -29.98
CA ASP A 307 -4.38 9.40 -28.92
C ASP A 307 -4.79 8.80 -27.56
N VAL A 308 -3.80 8.26 -26.85
CA VAL A 308 -3.95 7.63 -25.53
C VAL A 308 -4.59 8.56 -24.50
N ARG A 309 -4.33 9.87 -24.60
CA ARG A 309 -4.89 10.87 -23.69
C ARG A 309 -6.39 11.00 -23.89
N MET A 310 -6.84 11.12 -25.13
CA MET A 310 -8.27 11.17 -25.47
C MET A 310 -8.98 9.84 -25.23
N MET A 311 -8.30 8.71 -25.41
CA MET A 311 -8.83 7.39 -25.04
C MET A 311 -9.03 7.25 -23.52
N THR A 312 -8.10 7.75 -22.71
CA THR A 312 -8.21 7.75 -21.25
C THR A 312 -9.37 8.63 -20.79
N LEU A 313 -9.52 9.83 -21.38
CA LEU A 313 -10.66 10.70 -21.12
C LEU A 313 -12.00 10.04 -21.48
N THR A 314 -12.04 9.33 -22.60
CA THR A 314 -13.22 8.58 -23.05
C THR A 314 -13.57 7.45 -22.07
N LEU A 315 -12.55 6.77 -21.53
CA LEU A 315 -12.71 5.74 -20.51
C LEU A 315 -13.28 6.30 -19.20
N ASP A 316 -12.73 7.40 -18.69
CA ASP A 316 -13.20 8.05 -17.46
C ASP A 316 -14.69 8.44 -17.56
N LEU A 317 -15.10 8.98 -18.71
CA LEU A 317 -16.51 9.28 -19.00
C LEU A 317 -17.38 8.02 -19.08
N ALA A 318 -16.90 6.95 -19.70
CA ALA A 318 -17.62 5.68 -19.78
C ALA A 318 -17.82 5.03 -18.39
N ILE A 319 -16.79 5.07 -17.54
CA ILE A 319 -16.85 4.57 -16.15
C ILE A 319 -17.86 5.40 -15.35
N ALA A 320 -17.78 6.74 -15.41
CA ALA A 320 -18.72 7.62 -14.70
C ALA A 320 -20.18 7.40 -15.15
N ARG A 321 -20.42 7.14 -16.45
CA ARG A 321 -21.75 6.76 -16.95
C ARG A 321 -22.23 5.46 -16.34
N VAL A 322 -21.39 4.43 -16.26
CA VAL A 322 -21.74 3.15 -15.62
C VAL A 322 -22.02 3.33 -14.12
N GLU A 323 -21.19 4.09 -13.41
CA GLU A 323 -21.37 4.35 -11.97
C GLU A 323 -22.67 5.09 -11.67
N LEU A 324 -23.03 6.10 -12.47
CA LEU A 324 -24.30 6.82 -12.36
C LEU A 324 -25.49 5.93 -12.76
N ALA A 325 -25.38 5.14 -13.83
CA ALA A 325 -26.47 4.28 -14.30
C ALA A 325 -26.84 3.17 -13.29
N ARG A 326 -25.92 2.79 -12.38
CA ARG A 326 -26.22 1.84 -11.29
C ARG A 326 -27.25 2.33 -10.28
N THR A 327 -27.40 3.65 -10.13
CA THR A 327 -28.37 4.24 -9.20
C THR A 327 -29.72 4.51 -9.85
N HIS A 328 -29.87 4.17 -11.14
CA HIS A 328 -31.03 4.46 -11.97
C HIS A 328 -31.75 3.16 -12.38
N ASP A 329 -31.88 2.87 -13.68
CA ASP A 329 -32.56 1.69 -14.22
C ASP A 329 -31.66 0.75 -15.07
N ALA A 330 -32.14 -0.48 -15.27
CA ALA A 330 -31.39 -1.54 -15.94
C ALA A 330 -31.14 -1.27 -17.45
N SER A 331 -32.02 -0.52 -18.12
CA SER A 331 -31.84 -0.17 -19.54
C SER A 331 -30.68 0.83 -19.69
N THR A 332 -30.67 1.86 -18.86
CA THR A 332 -29.60 2.87 -18.82
C THR A 332 -28.25 2.24 -18.47
N LEU A 333 -28.24 1.30 -17.50
CA LEU A 333 -27.04 0.54 -17.15
C LEU A 333 -26.53 -0.33 -18.31
N SER A 334 -27.43 -0.98 -19.05
CA SER A 334 -27.07 -1.79 -20.21
C SER A 334 -26.48 -0.94 -21.35
N GLU A 335 -27.03 0.24 -21.59
CA GLU A 335 -26.51 1.17 -22.60
C GLU A 335 -25.10 1.66 -22.24
N ALA A 336 -24.90 2.15 -21.01
CA ALA A 336 -23.60 2.61 -20.54
C ALA A 336 -22.54 1.48 -20.55
N THR A 337 -22.94 0.25 -20.22
CA THR A 337 -22.04 -0.91 -20.24
C THR A 337 -21.62 -1.29 -21.67
N ASN A 338 -22.50 -1.14 -22.66
CA ASN A 338 -22.13 -1.36 -24.07
C ASN A 338 -21.11 -0.35 -24.57
N ASP A 339 -21.20 0.90 -24.14
CA ASP A 339 -20.23 1.93 -24.48
C ASP A 339 -18.87 1.69 -23.83
N LEU A 340 -18.85 1.26 -22.55
CA LEU A 340 -17.63 0.83 -21.88
C LEU A 340 -17.00 -0.40 -22.56
N ARG A 341 -17.82 -1.35 -23.06
CA ARG A 341 -17.35 -2.52 -23.80
C ARG A 341 -16.61 -2.14 -25.09
N LYS A 342 -17.19 -1.25 -25.90
CA LYS A 342 -16.53 -0.74 -27.12
C LYS A 342 -15.20 -0.08 -26.79
N MET A 343 -15.15 0.67 -25.68
CA MET A 343 -13.93 1.34 -25.26
C MET A 343 -12.85 0.36 -24.80
N ALA A 344 -13.22 -0.66 -24.02
CA ALA A 344 -12.29 -1.70 -23.58
C ALA A 344 -11.63 -2.44 -24.75
N THR A 345 -12.40 -2.77 -25.81
CA THR A 345 -11.85 -3.36 -27.04
C THR A 345 -10.86 -2.44 -27.73
N ARG A 346 -11.21 -1.15 -27.89
CA ARG A 346 -10.30 -0.16 -28.49
C ARG A 346 -8.99 -0.01 -27.69
N LEU A 347 -9.06 -0.05 -26.36
CA LEU A 347 -7.89 0.00 -25.49
C LEU A 347 -7.03 -1.26 -25.57
N GLU A 348 -7.64 -2.45 -25.63
CA GLU A 348 -6.90 -3.69 -25.86
C GLU A 348 -6.15 -3.67 -27.19
N ASP A 349 -6.77 -3.16 -28.25
CA ASP A 349 -6.15 -3.06 -29.59
C ASP A 349 -5.00 -2.04 -29.63
N ALA A 350 -5.13 -0.90 -28.92
CA ALA A 350 -4.17 0.20 -28.98
C ALA A 350 -3.02 0.08 -27.97
N LEU A 351 -3.32 -0.33 -26.72
CA LEU A 351 -2.36 -0.34 -25.60
C LEU A 351 -1.95 -1.76 -25.18
N GLY A 352 -2.60 -2.77 -25.77
CA GLY A 352 -2.41 -4.16 -25.39
C GLY A 352 -3.16 -4.57 -24.12
N PRO A 353 -3.27 -5.88 -23.88
CA PRO A 353 -4.12 -6.46 -22.84
C PRO A 353 -3.59 -6.30 -21.41
N GLN A 354 -2.33 -5.87 -21.22
CA GLN A 354 -1.70 -5.75 -19.90
C GLN A 354 -1.50 -4.30 -19.44
N SER A 355 -1.84 -3.31 -20.27
CA SER A 355 -1.78 -1.90 -19.86
C SER A 355 -2.74 -1.63 -18.70
N ALA A 356 -2.34 -0.79 -17.75
CA ALA A 356 -3.19 -0.42 -16.61
C ALA A 356 -4.55 0.14 -17.03
N THR A 357 -4.57 1.01 -18.04
CA THR A 357 -5.78 1.63 -18.58
C THR A 357 -6.71 0.58 -19.19
N THR A 358 -6.15 -0.41 -19.90
CA THR A 358 -6.90 -1.53 -20.45
C THR A 358 -7.49 -2.42 -19.36
N LEU A 359 -6.69 -2.75 -18.35
CA LEU A 359 -7.11 -3.55 -17.21
C LEU A 359 -8.20 -2.85 -16.38
N GLU A 360 -8.15 -1.52 -16.27
CA GLU A 360 -9.17 -0.69 -15.66
C GLU A 360 -10.51 -0.73 -16.40
N ALA A 361 -10.47 -0.60 -17.72
CA ALA A 361 -11.68 -0.72 -18.55
C ALA A 361 -12.33 -2.10 -18.42
N LEU A 362 -11.53 -3.17 -18.54
CA LEU A 362 -12.01 -4.55 -18.44
C LEU A 362 -12.56 -4.86 -17.05
N ALA A 363 -11.92 -4.36 -15.99
CA ALA A 363 -12.38 -4.57 -14.63
C ALA A 363 -13.76 -3.93 -14.40
N ASN A 364 -13.91 -2.66 -14.75
CA ASN A 364 -15.19 -1.96 -14.59
C ASN A 364 -16.30 -2.56 -15.47
N LEU A 365 -15.97 -2.97 -16.70
CA LEU A 365 -16.89 -3.69 -17.59
C LEU A 365 -17.37 -4.99 -16.98
N ALA A 366 -16.46 -5.80 -16.46
CA ALA A 366 -16.79 -7.11 -15.90
C ALA A 366 -17.66 -7.01 -14.62
N ILE A 367 -17.45 -5.96 -13.82
CA ILE A 367 -18.31 -5.66 -12.65
C ILE A 367 -19.71 -5.24 -13.11
N ALA A 368 -19.81 -4.39 -14.13
CA ALA A 368 -21.08 -3.94 -14.68
C ALA A 368 -21.89 -5.10 -15.31
N ASP A 369 -21.22 -5.98 -16.08
CA ASP A 369 -21.83 -7.18 -16.66
C ASP A 369 -22.43 -8.09 -15.59
N LEU A 370 -21.73 -8.29 -14.47
CA LEU A 370 -22.24 -9.09 -13.36
C LEU A 370 -23.47 -8.47 -12.70
N GLU A 371 -23.51 -7.14 -12.61
CA GLU A 371 -24.63 -6.41 -12.02
C GLU A 371 -25.90 -6.50 -12.90
N ILE A 372 -25.75 -6.39 -14.22
CA ILE A 372 -26.83 -6.60 -15.20
C ILE A 372 -27.38 -8.03 -15.13
N LEU A 373 -26.50 -9.03 -15.00
CA LEU A 373 -26.92 -10.42 -14.84
C LEU A 373 -27.69 -10.65 -13.54
N ARG A 374 -27.33 -9.93 -12.47
CA ARG A 374 -28.03 -9.98 -11.19
C ARG A 374 -29.43 -9.36 -11.27
N THR A 375 -29.58 -8.21 -11.93
CA THR A 375 -30.88 -7.53 -12.06
C THR A 375 -31.83 -8.22 -13.04
N SER A 376 -31.29 -8.90 -14.06
CA SER A 376 -32.09 -9.65 -15.05
C SER A 376 -32.54 -11.06 -14.57
N GLY A 377 -32.02 -11.57 -13.45
CA GLY A 377 -32.41 -12.88 -12.89
C GLY A 377 -31.92 -14.10 -13.66
N THR A 378 -31.05 -13.91 -14.66
CA THR A 378 -30.57 -14.96 -15.58
C THR A 378 -29.35 -15.71 -15.01
N GLY A 379 -29.58 -16.56 -14.01
CA GLY A 379 -28.52 -17.28 -13.29
C GLY A 379 -27.62 -18.20 -14.13
N GLU A 380 -28.06 -18.67 -15.29
CA GLU A 380 -27.25 -19.53 -16.20
C GLU A 380 -26.06 -18.78 -16.82
N LEU A 381 -26.19 -17.46 -17.01
CA LEU A 381 -25.15 -16.61 -17.58
C LEU A 381 -24.15 -16.10 -16.52
N ALA A 382 -24.43 -16.32 -15.24
CA ALA A 382 -23.58 -15.87 -14.13
C ALA A 382 -22.26 -16.65 -14.02
N VAL A 383 -22.25 -17.95 -14.37
CA VAL A 383 -21.04 -18.79 -14.28
C VAL A 383 -19.97 -18.36 -15.30
N PRO A 384 -20.28 -18.16 -16.59
CA PRO A 384 -19.33 -17.59 -17.56
C PRO A 384 -18.84 -16.18 -17.20
N ALA A 385 -19.71 -15.34 -16.61
CA ALA A 385 -19.35 -14.00 -16.19
C ALA A 385 -18.37 -13.99 -15.00
N VAL A 386 -18.58 -14.87 -14.02
CA VAL A 386 -17.65 -15.07 -12.89
C VAL A 386 -16.30 -15.63 -13.37
N ALA A 387 -16.29 -16.52 -14.37
CA ALA A 387 -15.04 -17.01 -14.98
C ALA A 387 -14.25 -15.90 -15.69
N ARG A 388 -14.93 -15.04 -16.48
CA ARG A 388 -14.31 -13.86 -17.10
C ARG A 388 -13.77 -12.88 -16.05
N LEU A 389 -14.53 -12.61 -14.98
CA LEU A 389 -14.10 -11.79 -13.86
C LEU A 389 -12.85 -12.34 -13.15
N ASN A 390 -12.76 -13.66 -12.94
CA ASN A 390 -11.57 -14.28 -12.35
C ASN A 390 -10.34 -14.08 -13.26
N GLY A 391 -10.48 -14.31 -14.57
CA GLY A 391 -9.37 -14.12 -15.52
C GLY A 391 -8.89 -12.66 -15.60
N ILE A 392 -9.81 -11.70 -15.50
CA ILE A 392 -9.46 -10.27 -15.42
C ILE A 392 -8.80 -9.94 -14.07
N ALA A 393 -9.27 -10.52 -12.97
CA ALA A 393 -8.65 -10.35 -11.65
C ALA A 393 -7.21 -10.89 -11.61
N GLU A 394 -6.93 -12.03 -12.23
CA GLU A 394 -5.57 -12.56 -12.35
C GLU A 394 -4.66 -11.69 -13.24
N ARG A 395 -5.22 -11.08 -14.30
CA ARG A 395 -4.47 -10.13 -15.15
C ARG A 395 -4.17 -8.83 -14.38
N VAL A 396 -5.15 -8.29 -13.66
CA VAL A 396 -4.99 -7.12 -12.78
C VAL A 396 -3.97 -7.41 -11.68
N ASP A 397 -4.00 -8.60 -11.10
CA ASP A 397 -3.04 -9.03 -10.10
C ASP A 397 -1.60 -9.07 -10.67
N ARG A 398 -1.39 -9.76 -11.80
CA ARG A 398 -0.06 -9.85 -12.42
C ARG A 398 0.45 -8.51 -12.96
N GLY A 399 -0.43 -7.65 -13.48
CA GLY A 399 -0.06 -6.40 -14.15
C GLY A 399 -0.01 -5.18 -13.23
N LEU A 400 -0.94 -5.07 -12.28
CA LEU A 400 -1.09 -3.91 -11.38
C LEU A 400 -0.82 -4.23 -9.91
N GLY A 401 -0.66 -5.51 -9.58
CA GLY A 401 -0.44 -6.01 -8.23
C GLY A 401 -1.74 -6.26 -7.44
N LEU A 402 -1.69 -7.22 -6.51
CA LEU A 402 -2.78 -7.59 -5.59
C LEU A 402 -3.40 -6.41 -4.81
N HIS A 403 -2.64 -5.32 -4.63
CA HIS A 403 -3.01 -4.14 -3.84
C HIS A 403 -3.67 -3.02 -4.65
N HIS A 404 -3.84 -3.20 -5.98
CA HIS A 404 -4.53 -2.21 -6.79
C HIS A 404 -6.01 -2.12 -6.38
N PRO A 405 -6.62 -0.93 -6.24
CA PRO A 405 -8.04 -0.77 -5.85
C PRO A 405 -9.04 -1.54 -6.72
N LEU A 406 -8.69 -1.71 -8.01
CA LEU A 406 -9.45 -2.56 -8.93
C LEU A 406 -9.47 -4.03 -8.51
N ALA A 407 -8.37 -4.56 -7.95
CA ALA A 407 -8.33 -5.92 -7.43
C ALA A 407 -9.30 -6.10 -6.25
N ALA A 408 -9.43 -5.09 -5.39
CA ALA A 408 -10.43 -5.10 -4.30
C ALA A 408 -11.87 -5.03 -4.85
N LYS A 409 -12.15 -4.09 -5.78
CA LYS A 409 -13.46 -3.98 -6.45
C LYS A 409 -13.84 -5.29 -7.17
N LEU A 410 -12.90 -5.93 -7.87
CA LEU A 410 -13.09 -7.21 -8.54
C LEU A 410 -13.31 -8.35 -7.56
N ASN A 411 -12.60 -8.38 -6.43
CA ASN A 411 -12.80 -9.39 -5.40
C ASN A 411 -14.17 -9.29 -4.73
N VAL A 412 -14.65 -8.07 -4.46
CA VAL A 412 -16.02 -7.85 -3.97
C VAL A 412 -17.06 -8.31 -5.00
N ALA A 413 -16.86 -7.98 -6.28
CA ALA A 413 -17.73 -8.45 -7.36
C ALA A 413 -17.72 -9.99 -7.49
N LEU A 414 -16.54 -10.62 -7.43
CA LEU A 414 -16.39 -12.08 -7.43
C LEU A 414 -17.07 -12.75 -6.24
N GLN A 415 -16.94 -12.20 -5.03
CA GLN A 415 -17.63 -12.71 -3.85
C GLN A 415 -19.16 -12.59 -3.99
N ARG A 416 -19.65 -11.46 -4.51
CA ARG A 416 -21.08 -11.25 -4.78
C ARG A 416 -21.60 -12.21 -5.85
N GLY A 417 -20.88 -12.37 -6.95
CA GLY A 417 -21.23 -13.30 -8.04
C GLY A 417 -21.25 -14.77 -7.61
N ARG A 418 -20.25 -15.20 -6.81
CA ARG A 418 -20.18 -16.56 -6.26
C ARG A 418 -21.36 -16.86 -5.31
N ARG A 419 -21.80 -15.89 -4.50
CA ARG A 419 -23.00 -16.03 -3.65
C ARG A 419 -24.28 -16.18 -4.47
N SER A 420 -24.41 -15.43 -5.57
CA SER A 420 -25.55 -15.54 -6.50
C SER A 420 -25.60 -16.90 -7.23
N THR A 421 -24.45 -17.51 -7.54
CA THR A 421 -24.39 -18.88 -8.09
C THR A 421 -24.66 -19.98 -7.06
N ALA A 422 -24.35 -19.74 -5.78
CA ALA A 422 -24.55 -20.71 -4.70
C ALA A 422 -26.03 -20.80 -4.24
N PHE A 423 -26.79 -19.70 -4.34
CA PHE A 423 -28.17 -19.62 -3.86
C PHE A 423 -29.19 -20.48 -4.64
N ARG A 424 -28.83 -21.02 -5.82
CA ARG A 424 -29.74 -21.86 -6.63
C ARG A 424 -29.48 -23.36 -6.53
N ARG A 425 -28.34 -23.81 -5.97
CA ARG A 425 -28.07 -25.25 -5.74
C ARG A 425 -28.84 -25.85 -4.56
N VAL A 426 -29.53 -25.02 -3.77
CA VAL A 426 -30.34 -25.46 -2.62
C VAL A 426 -31.84 -25.51 -2.99
N GLY A 427 -32.20 -25.20 -4.24
CA GLY A 427 -33.59 -24.97 -4.65
C GLY A 427 -34.34 -26.15 -5.28
N ASP A 428 -33.67 -27.20 -5.78
CA ASP A 428 -34.37 -28.34 -6.38
C ASP A 428 -34.09 -29.62 -5.61
N GLY A 429 -35.16 -30.13 -4.99
CA GLY A 429 -35.15 -31.37 -4.22
C GLY A 429 -35.05 -32.62 -5.10
N GLY A 430 -34.52 -33.69 -4.52
CA GLY A 430 -34.69 -35.03 -5.05
C GLY A 430 -33.44 -35.90 -5.01
N SER A 431 -33.47 -36.86 -4.07
CA SER A 431 -32.85 -38.19 -4.14
C SER A 431 -31.36 -38.31 -4.47
N ALA A 432 -30.62 -38.78 -3.46
CA ALA A 432 -29.29 -39.36 -3.60
C ALA A 432 -29.24 -40.44 -4.69
N VAL A 433 -28.41 -40.23 -5.72
CA VAL A 433 -27.80 -41.31 -6.51
C VAL A 433 -26.34 -40.93 -6.75
N ARG A 434 -25.45 -41.66 -6.08
CA ARG A 434 -24.02 -41.69 -6.39
C ARG A 434 -23.85 -42.24 -7.81
N THR A 435 -23.18 -41.48 -8.67
CA THR A 435 -22.41 -42.03 -9.78
C THR A 435 -21.07 -41.30 -9.81
N GLU A 436 -19.99 -42.03 -9.47
CA GLU A 436 -18.63 -41.60 -9.80
C GLU A 436 -18.42 -41.68 -11.31
N PRO A 437 -17.49 -40.87 -11.84
CA PRO A 437 -16.37 -41.52 -12.49
C PRO A 437 -14.99 -40.93 -12.11
N VAL A 438 -14.12 -41.88 -11.78
CA VAL A 438 -12.69 -42.00 -12.09
C VAL A 438 -11.73 -40.96 -11.49
N SER A 439 -11.07 -41.45 -10.45
CA SER A 439 -9.86 -40.94 -9.83
C SER A 439 -8.70 -40.69 -10.79
N ALA A 440 -8.05 -39.55 -10.61
CA ALA A 440 -6.62 -39.49 -10.38
C ALA A 440 -6.34 -38.48 -9.24
N THR A 441 -6.11 -39.05 -8.04
CA THR A 441 -5.39 -38.50 -6.86
C THR A 441 -5.93 -37.19 -6.26
N ALA A 442 -6.86 -37.13 -5.28
CA ALA A 442 -6.85 -37.64 -3.89
C ALA A 442 -5.53 -37.28 -3.16
N ASN A 443 -5.46 -36.51 -2.06
CA ASN A 443 -6.34 -36.39 -0.89
C ASN A 443 -6.10 -35.03 -0.18
N LEU A 444 -7.12 -34.17 -0.06
CA LEU A 444 -7.27 -33.24 1.07
C LEU A 444 -8.76 -33.22 1.43
N GLY A 445 -9.12 -34.10 2.36
CA GLY A 445 -10.46 -34.19 2.92
C GLY A 445 -10.81 -32.97 3.77
N ASN A 446 -12.12 -32.70 3.83
CA ASN A 446 -12.82 -31.84 4.79
C ASN A 446 -12.00 -31.45 6.03
N SER A 447 -11.56 -30.19 6.08
CA SER A 447 -11.26 -29.49 7.32
C SER A 447 -11.86 -28.09 7.24
N SER A 448 -12.77 -27.80 8.15
CA SER A 448 -13.02 -26.52 8.82
C SER A 448 -12.41 -25.27 8.18
N ARG A 449 -13.27 -24.29 7.88
CA ARG A 449 -12.95 -22.91 7.47
C ARG A 449 -11.71 -22.35 8.20
N ARG A 450 -10.55 -22.37 7.53
CA ARG A 450 -9.31 -21.70 7.96
C ARG A 450 -9.46 -20.19 7.73
N ARG A 451 -9.80 -19.42 8.76
CA ARG A 451 -9.70 -17.95 8.70
C ARG A 451 -8.23 -17.57 8.91
N ALA A 452 -7.54 -17.31 7.80
CA ALA A 452 -6.28 -16.56 7.82
C ALA A 452 -6.56 -15.12 8.29
N LEU A 453 -5.49 -14.42 8.72
CA LEU A 453 -5.47 -12.97 9.00
C LEU A 453 -6.38 -12.20 8.04
N SER A 454 -7.15 -11.24 8.55
CA SER A 454 -7.99 -10.42 7.70
C SER A 454 -7.12 -9.74 6.63
N ARG A 455 -7.60 -9.67 5.38
CA ARG A 455 -6.82 -9.15 4.25
C ARG A 455 -6.29 -7.73 4.54
N ASP A 456 -7.12 -6.87 5.13
CA ASP A 456 -6.76 -5.50 5.51
C ASP A 456 -5.66 -5.45 6.59
N THR A 457 -5.63 -6.43 7.49
CA THR A 457 -4.58 -6.56 8.52
C THR A 457 -3.26 -6.99 7.89
N LEU A 458 -3.30 -7.96 6.98
CA LEU A 458 -2.11 -8.44 6.30
C LEU A 458 -1.52 -7.38 5.38
N GLU A 459 -2.36 -6.62 4.66
CA GLU A 459 -1.93 -5.52 3.79
C GLU A 459 -1.27 -4.37 4.57
N ARG A 460 -1.79 -4.00 5.74
CA ARG A 460 -1.16 -3.01 6.63
C ARG A 460 0.17 -3.49 7.21
N LEU A 461 0.24 -4.77 7.56
CA LEU A 461 1.47 -5.37 8.07
C LEU A 461 2.57 -5.37 7.00
N LEU A 462 2.25 -5.84 5.79
CA LEU A 462 3.23 -5.92 4.69
C LEU A 462 3.65 -4.55 4.14
N SER A 463 2.82 -3.50 4.29
CA SER A 463 3.21 -2.14 3.88
C SER A 463 4.21 -1.49 4.83
N ARG A 464 4.14 -1.80 6.14
CA ARG A 464 5.09 -1.32 7.16
C ARG A 464 6.32 -2.22 7.29
N HIS A 465 6.19 -3.50 6.97
CA HIS A 465 7.29 -4.47 6.90
C HIS A 465 7.48 -5.00 5.47
N PRO A 466 8.13 -4.23 4.57
CA PRO A 466 8.27 -4.59 3.16
C PRO A 466 9.17 -5.82 2.92
N ASP A 467 9.96 -6.16 3.92
CA ASP A 467 10.77 -7.37 3.98
C ASP A 467 10.00 -8.56 4.57
N ALA A 468 8.75 -8.42 5.00
CA ALA A 468 7.92 -9.55 5.41
C ALA A 468 7.25 -10.22 4.21
N ILE A 469 7.02 -11.53 4.33
CA ILE A 469 6.28 -12.34 3.36
C ILE A 469 5.31 -13.27 4.09
N PHE A 470 4.18 -13.54 3.46
CA PHE A 470 3.17 -14.48 3.96
C PHE A 470 3.17 -15.75 3.13
N THR A 471 3.46 -16.88 3.79
CA THR A 471 3.56 -18.20 3.17
C THR A 471 2.97 -19.23 4.12
N ASP A 472 2.12 -20.13 3.62
CA ASP A 472 1.52 -21.23 4.39
C ASP A 472 0.90 -20.83 5.74
N GLY A 473 0.21 -19.68 5.75
CA GLY A 473 -0.53 -19.25 6.92
C GLY A 473 0.34 -18.66 8.04
N ALA A 474 1.61 -18.34 7.76
CA ALA A 474 2.55 -17.67 8.66
C ALA A 474 3.19 -16.46 7.97
N VAL A 475 3.54 -15.44 8.75
CA VAL A 475 4.28 -14.26 8.26
C VAL A 475 5.72 -14.35 8.78
N HIS A 476 6.71 -14.13 7.93
CA HIS A 476 8.13 -14.11 8.33
C HIS A 476 8.94 -13.12 7.49
N ARG A 477 10.12 -12.74 7.98
CA ARG A 477 11.06 -11.91 7.23
C ARG A 477 11.65 -12.69 6.06
N ARG A 478 11.51 -12.14 4.86
CA ARG A 478 12.11 -12.60 3.61
C ARG A 478 13.61 -12.74 3.78
N ASP A 479 14.15 -13.84 3.28
CA ASP A 479 15.58 -14.12 3.25
C ASP A 479 16.27 -14.11 4.63
N GLN A 480 15.54 -14.24 5.74
CA GLN A 480 16.11 -14.29 7.09
C GLN A 480 15.85 -15.62 7.79
N LEU A 481 16.93 -16.31 8.10
CA LEU A 481 16.95 -17.54 8.88
C LEU A 481 17.67 -17.28 10.22
N LEU A 482 17.05 -17.66 11.34
CA LEU A 482 17.70 -17.63 12.65
C LEU A 482 18.23 -19.02 12.99
N VAL A 483 19.44 -19.09 13.54
CA VAL A 483 20.06 -20.34 13.98
C VAL A 483 20.67 -20.19 15.37
N ALA A 484 20.72 -21.29 16.12
CA ALA A 484 21.39 -21.31 17.42
C ALA A 484 22.91 -21.09 17.25
N GLU A 485 23.50 -20.19 18.06
CA GLU A 485 24.93 -19.82 17.99
C GLU A 485 25.85 -21.05 18.00
N HIS A 486 25.64 -21.98 18.94
CA HIS A 486 26.47 -23.16 19.10
C HIS A 486 26.41 -24.17 17.93
N GLN A 487 25.45 -24.01 17.01
CA GLN A 487 25.30 -24.84 15.82
C GLN A 487 25.52 -24.05 14.53
N SER A 488 25.93 -22.79 14.64
CA SER A 488 26.03 -21.87 13.51
C SER A 488 27.08 -22.28 12.48
N GLU A 489 28.20 -22.89 12.89
CA GLU A 489 29.23 -23.41 11.96
C GLU A 489 28.69 -24.54 11.06
N HIS A 490 27.95 -25.49 11.62
CA HIS A 490 27.32 -26.56 10.82
C HIS A 490 26.22 -26.00 9.91
N ALA A 491 25.44 -25.03 10.39
CA ALA A 491 24.46 -24.34 9.57
C ALA A 491 25.13 -23.57 8.42
N ARG A 492 26.26 -22.89 8.68
CA ARG A 492 27.06 -22.15 7.69
C ARG A 492 27.51 -23.05 6.56
N GLU A 493 28.05 -24.23 6.87
CA GLU A 493 28.46 -25.19 5.84
C GLU A 493 27.27 -25.64 4.98
N ALA A 494 26.13 -25.93 5.60
CA ALA A 494 24.93 -26.39 4.90
C ALA A 494 24.31 -25.34 3.97
N VAL A 495 24.55 -24.04 4.22
CA VAL A 495 23.89 -22.94 3.50
C VAL A 495 24.86 -21.92 2.88
N ALA A 496 26.15 -22.24 2.80
CA ALA A 496 27.20 -21.35 2.29
C ALA A 496 26.88 -20.78 0.89
N ASP A 497 26.26 -21.60 0.03
CA ASP A 497 25.85 -21.25 -1.33
C ASP A 497 24.67 -20.27 -1.40
N TYR A 498 24.06 -19.93 -0.26
CA TYR A 498 22.90 -19.04 -0.18
C TYR A 498 23.12 -17.83 0.72
N VAL A 499 24.03 -17.90 1.70
CA VAL A 499 24.23 -16.84 2.69
C VAL A 499 24.99 -15.65 2.10
N GLU A 500 24.39 -14.46 2.18
CA GLU A 500 25.02 -13.18 1.88
C GLU A 500 25.81 -12.65 3.08
N ARG A 501 25.21 -12.71 4.28
CA ARG A 501 25.76 -12.11 5.50
C ARG A 501 25.25 -12.83 6.74
N ILE A 502 26.06 -12.82 7.79
CA ILE A 502 25.69 -13.33 9.12
C ILE A 502 25.78 -12.20 10.13
N ASP A 503 24.70 -11.99 10.88
CA ASP A 503 24.66 -11.11 12.03
C ASP A 503 24.72 -11.95 13.30
N GLU A 504 25.70 -11.70 14.17
CA GLU A 504 25.96 -12.50 15.37
C GLU A 504 25.42 -11.81 16.62
N TYR A 505 24.66 -12.56 17.44
CA TYR A 505 24.06 -12.09 18.69
C TYR A 505 24.37 -13.06 19.85
N PRO A 506 25.64 -13.18 20.27
CA PRO A 506 26.07 -14.13 21.31
C PRO A 506 25.39 -13.88 22.67
N GLU A 507 24.99 -12.64 22.95
CA GLU A 507 24.30 -12.28 24.19
C GLU A 507 22.91 -12.89 24.34
N ILE A 508 22.31 -13.36 23.24
CA ILE A 508 21.07 -14.12 23.22
C ILE A 508 21.24 -15.55 22.66
N GLY A 509 22.46 -15.92 22.25
CA GLY A 509 22.78 -17.27 21.77
C GLY A 509 22.26 -17.58 20.37
N VAL A 510 22.10 -16.57 19.51
CA VAL A 510 21.46 -16.69 18.19
C VAL A 510 22.29 -15.96 17.14
N HIS A 511 22.28 -16.48 15.91
CA HIS A 511 22.80 -15.79 14.73
C HIS A 511 21.69 -15.65 13.69
N ARG A 512 21.66 -14.51 12.99
CA ARG A 512 20.77 -14.30 11.84
C ARG A 512 21.57 -14.45 10.56
N LEU A 513 21.16 -15.40 9.74
CA LEU A 513 21.68 -15.63 8.39
C LEU A 513 20.78 -14.86 7.42
N ARG A 514 21.36 -13.91 6.69
CA ARG A 514 20.71 -13.21 5.57
C ARG A 514 21.06 -13.93 4.28
N LEU A 515 20.05 -14.41 3.56
CA LEU A 515 20.21 -15.15 2.32
C LEU A 515 20.18 -14.18 1.12
N ARG A 516 20.86 -14.55 0.03
CA ARG A 516 20.86 -13.76 -1.21
C ARG A 516 19.47 -13.79 -1.84
N ALA A 517 18.88 -12.63 -2.10
CA ALA A 517 17.60 -12.54 -2.81
C ALA A 517 17.62 -13.22 -4.20
N SER A 518 18.77 -13.22 -4.88
CA SER A 518 18.95 -13.90 -6.17
C SER A 518 18.91 -15.42 -6.08
N ALA A 519 19.15 -16.00 -4.90
CA ALA A 519 19.11 -17.44 -4.68
C ALA A 519 17.68 -17.99 -4.60
N ARG A 520 16.66 -17.13 -4.40
CA ARG A 520 15.23 -17.50 -4.35
C ARG A 520 14.93 -18.68 -3.42
N VAL A 521 15.56 -18.68 -2.24
CA VAL A 521 15.46 -19.78 -1.27
C VAL A 521 14.10 -19.74 -0.58
N ASP A 522 13.44 -20.90 -0.50
CA ASP A 522 12.32 -21.11 0.41
C ASP A 522 12.85 -21.25 1.84
N VAL A 523 12.78 -20.15 2.62
CA VAL A 523 13.32 -20.09 3.99
C VAL A 523 12.64 -21.11 4.92
N PRO A 524 11.31 -21.27 4.91
CA PRO A 524 10.65 -22.34 5.66
C PRO A 524 11.15 -23.74 5.33
N GLU A 525 11.27 -24.09 4.05
CA GLU A 525 11.77 -25.40 3.64
C GLU A 525 13.22 -25.60 4.09
N LEU A 526 14.06 -24.58 3.93
CA LEU A 526 15.45 -24.62 4.39
C LEU A 526 15.55 -24.82 5.91
N ALA A 527 14.73 -24.11 6.68
CA ALA A 527 14.69 -24.26 8.12
C ALA A 527 14.26 -25.66 8.55
N ALA A 528 13.29 -26.27 7.85
CA ALA A 528 12.88 -27.65 8.09
C ALA A 528 14.02 -28.64 7.80
N ASN A 529 14.71 -28.49 6.67
CA ASN A 529 15.85 -29.34 6.31
C ASN A 529 16.99 -29.27 7.32
N LEU A 530 17.27 -28.10 7.88
CA LEU A 530 18.28 -27.94 8.94
C LEU A 530 17.83 -28.57 10.26
N ARG A 531 16.54 -28.47 10.60
CA ARG A 531 15.97 -29.13 11.79
C ARG A 531 16.06 -30.64 11.69
N ASP A 532 15.85 -31.22 10.52
CA ASP A 532 16.00 -32.67 10.28
C ASP A 532 17.44 -33.16 10.50
N GLN A 533 18.42 -32.25 10.38
CA GLN A 533 19.83 -32.50 10.70
C GLN A 533 20.17 -32.22 12.18
N GLY A 534 19.18 -31.86 13.00
CA GLY A 534 19.35 -31.54 14.42
C GLY A 534 19.81 -30.10 14.68
N ILE A 535 19.80 -29.22 13.69
CA ILE A 535 20.17 -27.81 13.83
C ILE A 535 18.94 -27.00 14.25
N GLY A 536 19.06 -26.24 15.33
CA GLY A 536 18.05 -25.30 15.82
C GLY A 536 17.94 -24.10 14.90
N ALA A 537 17.21 -24.26 13.79
CA ALA A 537 16.97 -23.22 12.79
C ALA A 537 15.48 -22.81 12.77
N THR A 538 15.17 -21.59 12.33
CA THR A 538 13.78 -21.11 12.17
C THR A 538 13.72 -19.94 11.20
N PRO A 539 12.66 -19.80 10.38
CA PRO A 539 12.35 -18.52 9.77
C PRO A 539 12.19 -17.45 10.86
N ASN A 540 12.59 -16.21 10.57
CA ASN A 540 12.33 -15.11 11.49
C ASN A 540 10.85 -14.68 11.39
N HIS A 541 9.95 -15.41 12.04
CA HIS A 541 8.50 -15.14 11.98
C HIS A 541 8.15 -13.79 12.61
N LEU A 542 7.08 -13.17 12.09
CA LEU A 542 6.48 -11.99 12.69
C LEU A 542 5.40 -12.43 13.69
N LEU A 543 5.43 -11.76 14.84
CA LEU A 543 4.49 -11.90 15.95
C LEU A 543 3.75 -10.56 16.10
N ARG A 544 2.55 -10.60 16.67
CA ARG A 544 1.70 -9.43 16.81
C ARG A 544 1.02 -9.37 18.17
N GLY A 545 0.82 -8.16 18.67
CA GLY A 545 -0.13 -7.89 19.74
C GLY A 545 -1.54 -8.32 19.33
N GLU A 546 -2.28 -8.90 20.27
CA GLU A 546 -3.59 -9.51 20.02
C GLU A 546 -4.78 -8.74 20.65
N PRO A 547 -5.02 -7.47 20.30
CA PRO A 547 -6.31 -6.82 20.50
C PRO A 547 -7.06 -6.69 19.16
N SER A 548 -6.86 -7.64 18.24
CA SER A 548 -7.34 -7.60 16.85
C SER A 548 -8.87 -7.54 16.69
N TYR A 549 -9.62 -7.44 17.79
CA TYR A 549 -11.07 -7.41 17.81
C TYR A 549 -11.63 -6.13 18.45
N GLY A 550 -12.01 -5.17 17.60
CA GLY A 550 -12.69 -3.93 18.01
C GLY A 550 -11.73 -2.77 18.31
N VAL A 551 -12.22 -1.55 18.10
CA VAL A 551 -11.53 -0.30 18.45
C VAL A 551 -11.78 0.00 19.93
N PRO A 552 -10.77 0.40 20.72
CA PRO A 552 -10.99 0.80 22.11
C PRO A 552 -12.04 1.90 22.19
N THR A 553 -13.04 1.70 23.05
CA THR A 553 -14.13 2.66 23.25
C THR A 553 -13.91 3.42 24.55
N LEU A 554 -13.71 4.74 24.48
CA LEU A 554 -13.46 5.56 25.67
C LEU A 554 -14.61 5.42 26.70
N CYS A 555 -14.25 5.42 27.98
CA CYS A 555 -15.21 5.28 29.07
C CYS A 555 -14.93 6.23 30.23
N ALA A 556 -15.86 6.29 31.18
CA ALA A 556 -15.73 7.10 32.37
C ALA A 556 -14.52 6.67 33.23
N PRO A 557 -13.94 7.58 34.03
CA PRO A 557 -12.83 7.26 34.91
C PRO A 557 -13.10 6.08 35.85
N VAL A 558 -12.10 5.21 35.98
CA VAL A 558 -12.14 4.06 36.89
C VAL A 558 -11.16 4.27 38.05
N ALA A 559 -11.59 3.90 39.25
CA ALA A 559 -10.77 4.00 40.45
C ALA A 559 -9.51 3.13 40.32
N ALA A 560 -8.36 3.68 40.74
CA ALA A 560 -7.11 2.94 40.73
C ALA A 560 -7.18 1.72 41.67
N PRO A 561 -6.61 0.57 41.27
CA PRO A 561 -6.44 -0.56 42.17
C PRO A 561 -5.61 -0.15 43.40
N VAL A 562 -6.06 -0.54 44.59
CA VAL A 562 -5.39 -0.16 45.85
C VAL A 562 -4.52 -1.32 46.32
N ALA A 563 -3.20 -1.07 46.38
CA ALA A 563 -2.24 -1.97 47.01
C ALA A 563 -2.40 -1.91 48.52
N ASN A 564 -2.46 -3.07 49.18
CA ASN A 564 -2.48 -3.15 50.65
C ASN A 564 -1.07 -3.32 51.24
N GLY A 565 -0.06 -3.57 50.41
CA GLY A 565 1.35 -3.70 50.81
C GLY A 565 1.67 -4.95 51.62
N VAL A 566 0.74 -5.90 51.72
CA VAL A 566 0.91 -7.15 52.49
C VAL A 566 1.30 -8.31 51.57
N GLY A 567 2.11 -9.24 52.06
CA GLY A 567 2.48 -10.48 51.37
C GLY A 567 3.75 -10.38 50.52
N ARG A 568 4.02 -11.44 49.73
CA ARG A 568 5.20 -11.52 48.84
C ARG A 568 5.10 -10.51 47.69
N LYS A 569 6.12 -9.70 47.44
CA LYS A 569 6.19 -8.85 46.24
C LYS A 569 6.46 -9.72 45.01
N VAL A 570 5.48 -9.85 44.12
CA VAL A 570 5.58 -10.64 42.88
C VAL A 570 6.02 -9.72 41.74
N THR A 571 7.08 -10.10 41.01
CA THR A 571 7.61 -9.34 39.87
C THR A 571 7.08 -9.91 38.56
N VAL A 572 6.40 -9.08 37.77
CA VAL A 572 5.85 -9.47 36.46
C VAL A 572 6.50 -8.65 35.35
N ALA A 573 7.12 -9.32 34.38
CA ALA A 573 7.60 -8.68 33.16
C ALA A 573 6.47 -8.57 32.12
N VAL A 574 6.26 -7.38 31.59
CA VAL A 574 5.26 -7.09 30.55
C VAL A 574 6.03 -6.66 29.29
N LEU A 575 6.03 -7.52 28.29
CA LEU A 575 6.72 -7.29 27.01
C LEU A 575 5.66 -6.95 25.95
N ASP A 576 5.54 -5.68 25.61
CA ASP A 576 4.40 -5.14 24.86
C ASP A 576 4.78 -3.85 24.10
N THR A 577 3.84 -2.94 23.78
CA THR A 577 4.09 -1.65 23.09
C THR A 577 4.83 -0.61 23.93
N GLY A 578 5.07 -0.91 25.21
CA GLY A 578 5.59 0.03 26.20
C GLY A 578 4.51 0.47 27.17
N ILE A 579 4.74 1.60 27.85
CA ILE A 579 3.81 2.13 28.85
C ILE A 579 3.69 3.66 28.79
N THR A 580 2.49 4.17 29.08
CA THR A 580 2.23 5.62 29.18
C THR A 580 2.16 6.08 30.65
N PRO A 581 2.48 7.35 30.96
CA PRO A 581 2.54 7.89 32.33
C PRO A 581 1.17 8.09 32.99
N HIS A 582 0.36 7.04 33.07
CA HIS A 582 -1.00 7.06 33.59
C HIS A 582 -1.04 7.17 35.14
N PRO A 583 -2.02 7.88 35.75
CA PRO A 583 -2.13 8.03 37.21
C PRO A 583 -2.21 6.71 38.02
N TRP A 584 -2.62 5.62 37.39
CA TRP A 584 -2.60 4.28 38.00
C TRP A 584 -1.18 3.75 38.25
N PHE A 585 -0.18 4.27 37.54
CA PHE A 585 1.18 3.76 37.54
C PHE A 585 2.17 4.73 38.17
N THR A 586 2.02 6.02 37.90
CA THR A 586 3.01 7.05 38.29
C THR A 586 3.25 7.16 39.79
N ASN A 587 2.31 6.71 40.63
CA ASN A 587 2.43 6.69 42.09
C ASN A 587 2.93 5.35 42.66
N THR A 588 3.31 4.39 41.82
CA THR A 588 3.81 3.08 42.25
C THR A 588 5.34 3.07 42.36
N ASP A 589 5.91 2.26 43.27
CA ASP A 589 7.36 2.19 43.44
C ASP A 589 8.11 1.82 42.15
N TRP A 590 7.52 0.90 41.36
CA TRP A 590 8.16 0.34 40.17
C TRP A 590 8.21 1.33 39.00
N TRP A 591 7.36 2.37 39.01
CA TRP A 591 7.34 3.39 37.97
C TRP A 591 8.66 4.14 37.84
N SER A 592 9.36 4.35 38.97
CA SER A 592 10.68 4.98 38.99
C SER A 592 11.76 4.19 38.21
N GLU A 593 11.50 2.92 37.89
CA GLU A 593 12.40 2.06 37.13
C GLU A 593 12.10 2.07 35.61
N VAL A 594 11.06 2.79 35.17
CA VAL A 594 10.70 2.91 33.74
C VAL A 594 11.61 3.94 33.06
N THR A 595 12.25 3.56 31.97
CA THR A 595 13.12 4.43 31.17
C THR A 595 12.39 5.04 29.97
N PRO A 596 12.89 6.15 29.38
CA PRO A 596 12.27 6.75 28.21
C PRO A 596 12.07 5.78 27.03
N GLU A 597 12.97 4.82 26.84
CA GLU A 597 12.90 3.82 25.77
C GLU A 597 11.76 2.80 25.98
N GLN A 598 11.25 2.68 27.20
CA GLN A 598 10.12 1.82 27.56
C GLN A 598 8.78 2.54 27.45
N LEU A 599 8.78 3.84 27.16
CA LEU A 599 7.56 4.61 26.95
C LEU A 599 6.94 4.28 25.59
N ASP A 600 5.61 4.18 25.59
CA ASP A 600 4.81 4.06 24.37
C ASP A 600 4.68 5.46 23.73
N PRO A 601 5.14 5.66 22.47
CA PRO A 601 5.07 6.95 21.79
C PRO A 601 3.65 7.33 21.41
N VAL A 602 2.71 6.36 21.33
CA VAL A 602 1.29 6.46 20.98
C VAL A 602 0.91 7.16 19.65
N ASP A 603 1.81 7.94 19.07
CA ASP A 603 1.74 8.62 17.76
C ASP A 603 3.16 8.75 17.20
N ALA A 604 3.73 7.62 16.78
CA ALA A 604 5.06 7.57 16.19
C ALA A 604 5.11 8.23 14.79
N GLY A 605 3.96 8.29 14.10
CA GLY A 605 3.82 8.91 12.78
C GLY A 605 3.77 10.45 12.80
N CYS A 606 3.53 11.05 13.97
CA CYS A 606 3.29 12.49 14.13
C CYS A 606 2.16 13.00 13.22
N ASP A 607 1.10 12.20 13.05
CA ASP A 607 -0.04 12.51 12.19
C ASP A 607 -1.27 12.99 12.97
N TYR A 608 -1.12 13.18 14.28
CA TYR A 608 -2.20 13.57 15.20
C TYR A 608 -3.31 12.50 15.35
N GLU A 609 -3.08 11.25 14.93
CA GLU A 609 -3.91 10.08 15.26
C GLU A 609 -3.16 9.10 16.18
N LEU A 610 -3.90 8.35 17.01
CA LEU A 610 -3.27 7.31 17.81
C LEU A 610 -2.85 6.16 16.90
N ASP A 611 -1.64 5.64 17.09
CA ASP A 611 -1.16 4.47 16.36
C ASP A 611 -2.10 3.27 16.58
N ALA A 612 -2.10 2.31 15.65
CA ALA A 612 -3.06 1.21 15.64
C ALA A 612 -3.03 0.33 16.91
N GLN A 613 -1.93 0.35 17.64
CA GLN A 613 -1.73 -0.39 18.90
C GLN A 613 -1.35 0.52 20.08
N ALA A 614 -1.50 1.83 19.91
CA ALA A 614 -1.23 2.81 20.96
C ALA A 614 -1.94 2.45 22.27
N GLY A 615 -1.17 2.41 23.37
CA GLY A 615 -1.70 2.14 24.70
C GLY A 615 -2.04 0.69 25.00
N HIS A 616 -1.71 -0.27 24.12
CA HIS A 616 -1.93 -1.70 24.37
C HIS A 616 -1.19 -2.16 25.63
N GLY A 617 0.10 -1.86 25.77
CA GLY A 617 0.89 -2.22 26.96
C GLY A 617 0.40 -1.52 28.24
N THR A 618 -0.01 -0.25 28.16
CA THR A 618 -0.68 0.47 29.25
C THR A 618 -1.95 -0.26 29.70
N PHE A 619 -2.77 -0.69 28.76
CA PHE A 619 -4.02 -1.40 29.04
C PHE A 619 -3.75 -2.75 29.71
N VAL A 620 -2.82 -3.53 29.15
CA VAL A 620 -2.35 -4.83 29.67
C VAL A 620 -1.85 -4.70 31.11
N ALA A 621 -1.00 -3.72 31.40
CA ALA A 621 -0.51 -3.43 32.75
C ALA A 621 -1.65 -3.10 33.72
N GLY A 622 -2.64 -2.32 33.26
CA GLY A 622 -3.81 -1.98 34.04
C GLY A 622 -4.70 -3.17 34.38
N VAL A 623 -4.94 -4.09 33.44
CA VAL A 623 -5.73 -5.31 33.67
C VAL A 623 -5.04 -6.22 34.70
N LEU A 624 -3.72 -6.36 34.60
CA LEU A 624 -2.92 -7.12 35.56
C LEU A 624 -3.04 -6.52 36.97
N LEU A 625 -2.84 -5.21 37.12
CA LEU A 625 -2.87 -4.53 38.42
C LEU A 625 -4.26 -4.49 39.06
N GLN A 626 -5.34 -4.56 38.26
CA GLN A 626 -6.68 -4.76 38.80
C GLN A 626 -6.83 -6.09 39.56
N LYS A 627 -6.01 -7.10 39.24
CA LYS A 627 -5.97 -8.37 39.98
C LYS A 627 -4.88 -8.42 41.03
N ALA A 628 -3.69 -7.92 40.72
CA ALA A 628 -2.56 -7.91 41.63
C ALA A 628 -2.03 -6.49 41.83
N PRO A 629 -2.70 -5.65 42.65
CA PRO A 629 -2.26 -4.28 42.87
C PRO A 629 -0.91 -4.17 43.59
N ASN A 630 -0.48 -5.23 44.30
CA ASN A 630 0.83 -5.31 44.96
C ASN A 630 1.97 -5.75 44.00
N ALA A 631 1.69 -6.06 42.73
CA ALA A 631 2.70 -6.54 41.79
C ALA A 631 3.70 -5.44 41.43
N ARG A 632 4.97 -5.83 41.26
CA ARG A 632 6.03 -5.00 40.67
C ARG A 632 6.08 -5.28 39.18
N LEU A 633 5.98 -4.26 38.33
CA LEU A 633 6.07 -4.46 36.88
C LEU A 633 7.46 -4.15 36.35
N TRP A 634 7.96 -5.01 35.46
CA TRP A 634 9.12 -4.75 34.60
C TRP A 634 8.62 -4.57 33.17
N ILE A 635 8.64 -3.33 32.68
CA ILE A 635 8.17 -3.00 31.34
C ILE A 635 9.32 -3.19 30.35
N ASP A 636 9.04 -3.82 29.20
CA ASP A 636 9.93 -3.83 28.05
C ASP A 636 9.10 -3.53 26.80
N ARG A 637 9.52 -2.51 26.05
CA ARG A 637 8.91 -2.18 24.77
C ARG A 637 9.48 -3.11 23.70
N LEU A 638 8.65 -4.03 23.25
CA LEU A 638 8.95 -5.04 22.25
C LEU A 638 8.19 -4.78 20.94
N LEU A 639 6.93 -4.37 21.03
CA LEU A 639 6.08 -4.18 19.86
C LEU A 639 6.24 -2.77 19.28
N ASP A 640 6.18 -2.66 17.95
CA ASP A 640 6.21 -1.39 17.23
C ASP A 640 4.86 -0.63 17.25
N ASP A 641 4.76 0.47 16.50
CA ASP A 641 3.58 1.34 16.41
C ASP A 641 2.32 0.62 15.89
N ILE A 642 2.49 -0.43 15.08
CA ILE A 642 1.37 -1.27 14.60
C ILE A 642 1.22 -2.58 15.39
N GLY A 643 1.98 -2.70 16.48
CA GLY A 643 2.05 -3.81 17.42
C GLY A 643 2.61 -5.09 16.85
N VAL A 644 3.63 -4.99 15.99
CA VAL A 644 4.34 -6.11 15.41
C VAL A 644 5.75 -6.18 15.99
N CYS A 645 6.27 -7.39 16.12
CA CYS A 645 7.70 -7.65 16.29
C CYS A 645 8.08 -8.93 15.53
N ASP A 646 9.35 -9.24 15.39
CA ASP A 646 9.81 -10.55 14.93
C ASP A 646 10.44 -11.41 16.04
N GLU A 647 10.69 -12.69 15.74
CA GLU A 647 11.25 -13.63 16.71
C GLU A 647 12.60 -13.17 17.26
N LEU A 648 13.43 -12.51 16.44
CA LEU A 648 14.72 -11.98 16.88
C LEU A 648 14.54 -10.83 17.89
N GLU A 649 13.59 -9.92 17.65
CA GLU A 649 13.24 -8.86 18.60
C GLU A 649 12.71 -9.43 19.92
N LEU A 650 11.85 -10.45 19.88
CA LEU A 650 11.37 -11.16 21.08
C LEU A 650 12.55 -11.79 21.85
N LEU A 651 13.48 -12.45 21.16
CA LEU A 651 14.68 -13.02 21.77
C LEU A 651 15.55 -11.96 22.46
N HIS A 652 15.73 -10.79 21.84
CA HIS A 652 16.43 -9.66 22.46
C HIS A 652 15.70 -9.14 23.70
N SER A 653 14.36 -9.05 23.66
CA SER A 653 13.53 -8.62 24.80
C SER A 653 13.64 -9.59 25.99
N LEU A 654 13.49 -10.90 25.74
CA LEU A 654 13.71 -11.93 26.77
C LEU A 654 15.14 -11.87 27.33
N GLY A 655 16.14 -11.63 26.47
CA GLY A 655 17.52 -11.40 26.85
C GLY A 655 17.71 -10.18 27.77
N ARG A 656 17.01 -9.07 27.52
CA ARG A 656 17.03 -7.87 28.37
C ARG A 656 16.49 -8.17 29.77
N ILE A 657 15.37 -8.92 29.87
CA ILE A 657 14.81 -9.33 31.17
C ILE A 657 15.81 -10.20 31.95
N ARG A 658 16.43 -11.19 31.30
CA ARG A 658 17.43 -12.05 31.96
C ARG A 658 18.66 -11.27 32.41
N ARG A 659 19.15 -10.32 31.61
CA ARG A 659 20.24 -9.42 32.02
C ARG A 659 19.83 -8.57 33.22
N ARG A 660 18.58 -8.10 33.27
CA ARG A 660 18.05 -7.37 34.43
C ARG A 660 17.98 -8.26 35.69
N GLU A 661 17.61 -9.54 35.56
CA GLU A 661 17.70 -10.48 36.69
C GLU A 661 19.13 -10.61 37.22
N GLN A 662 20.10 -10.75 36.32
CA GLN A 662 21.52 -10.87 36.67
C GLN A 662 22.06 -9.58 37.32
N ALA A 663 21.69 -8.43 36.79
CA ALA A 663 22.15 -7.13 37.27
C ALA A 663 21.54 -6.74 38.63
N THR A 664 20.26 -7.08 38.86
CA THR A 664 19.53 -6.68 40.06
C THR A 664 19.49 -7.75 41.14
N GLY A 665 19.78 -9.01 40.81
CA GLY A 665 19.57 -10.17 41.67
C GLY A 665 18.09 -10.51 41.94
N THR A 666 17.15 -9.74 41.38
CA THR A 666 15.71 -10.02 41.48
C THR A 666 15.29 -10.95 40.35
N LYS A 667 14.60 -12.04 40.69
CA LYS A 667 14.01 -12.96 39.71
C LYS A 667 12.65 -12.48 39.24
N VAL A 668 12.35 -12.66 37.96
CA VAL A 668 11.01 -12.45 37.43
C VAL A 668 10.15 -13.67 37.78
N ASP A 669 9.00 -13.45 38.41
CA ASP A 669 8.08 -14.52 38.78
C ASP A 669 7.15 -14.87 37.61
N ILE A 670 6.76 -13.89 36.80
CA ILE A 670 5.85 -14.06 35.67
C ILE A 670 6.32 -13.25 34.45
N VAL A 671 6.28 -13.83 33.25
CA VAL A 671 6.45 -13.12 31.98
C VAL A 671 5.12 -13.13 31.25
N ASN A 672 4.56 -11.96 30.98
CA ASN A 672 3.31 -11.79 30.24
C ASN A 672 3.60 -11.40 28.80
N LEU A 673 3.18 -12.23 27.85
CA LEU A 673 3.28 -12.02 26.41
C LEU A 673 1.87 -11.92 25.82
N SER A 674 1.33 -10.71 25.72
CA SER A 674 0.03 -10.44 25.09
C SER A 674 0.15 -10.32 23.57
N LEU A 675 0.87 -11.28 22.98
CA LEU A 675 1.27 -11.33 21.58
C LEU A 675 1.45 -12.78 21.11
N GLY A 676 1.48 -12.98 19.79
CA GLY A 676 1.94 -14.23 19.18
C GLY A 676 1.76 -14.25 17.66
N GLY A 677 1.92 -15.41 17.05
CA GLY A 677 1.77 -15.60 15.61
C GLY A 677 1.66 -17.06 15.21
N TYR A 678 1.34 -17.29 13.94
CA TYR A 678 1.38 -18.62 13.33
C TYR A 678 2.78 -18.90 12.78
N ALA A 679 3.22 -20.15 12.91
CA ALA A 679 4.49 -20.61 12.36
C ALA A 679 4.24 -21.56 11.18
N HIS A 680 5.23 -21.67 10.30
CA HIS A 680 5.16 -22.59 9.17
C HIS A 680 5.03 -24.05 9.64
N ALA A 681 4.16 -24.81 8.95
CA ALA A 681 3.79 -26.19 9.30
C ALA A 681 3.32 -26.39 10.76
N ASP A 682 2.95 -25.31 11.47
CA ASP A 682 2.63 -25.31 12.90
C ASP A 682 3.78 -25.82 13.79
N HIS A 683 5.05 -25.68 13.36
CA HIS A 683 6.22 -26.00 14.17
C HIS A 683 6.71 -24.77 14.94
N PRO A 684 6.91 -24.86 16.27
CA PRO A 684 7.42 -23.73 17.05
C PRO A 684 8.86 -23.37 16.67
N SER A 685 9.22 -22.12 16.94
CA SER A 685 10.62 -21.69 16.95
C SER A 685 11.38 -22.39 18.09
N PRO A 686 12.39 -23.24 17.78
CA PRO A 686 13.19 -23.88 18.83
C PRO A 686 13.97 -22.84 19.62
N LEU A 687 14.35 -21.70 19.01
CA LEU A 687 15.11 -20.63 19.65
C LEU A 687 14.27 -19.89 20.70
N VAL A 688 13.03 -19.53 20.35
CA VAL A 688 12.10 -18.90 21.31
C VAL A 688 11.77 -19.87 22.44
N ALA A 689 11.50 -21.13 22.13
CA ALA A 689 11.23 -22.15 23.15
C ALA A 689 12.40 -22.30 24.14
N ASP A 690 13.64 -22.35 23.64
CA ASP A 690 14.82 -22.43 24.49
C ASP A 690 15.02 -21.16 25.34
N ALA A 691 14.79 -19.98 24.75
CA ALA A 691 14.88 -18.72 25.47
C ALA A 691 13.88 -18.63 26.63
N LEU A 692 12.66 -19.13 26.45
CA LEU A 692 11.64 -19.20 27.50
C LEU A 692 12.00 -20.20 28.60
N ARG A 693 12.49 -21.40 28.24
CA ARG A 693 12.95 -22.40 29.23
C ARG A 693 14.10 -21.91 30.10
N ARG A 694 14.94 -20.99 29.59
CA ARG A 694 16.07 -20.43 30.34
C ARG A 694 15.67 -19.54 31.53
N PHE A 695 14.41 -19.16 31.66
CA PHE A 695 13.87 -18.57 32.90
C PHE A 695 13.72 -19.60 34.02
N GLY A 696 13.67 -20.90 33.70
CA GLY A 696 13.60 -21.98 34.67
C GLY A 696 12.19 -22.20 35.23
N SER A 697 12.07 -23.19 36.12
CA SER A 697 10.79 -23.64 36.66
C SER A 697 10.10 -22.61 37.58
N HIS A 698 10.82 -21.61 38.08
CA HIS A 698 10.30 -20.60 38.99
C HIS A 698 9.43 -19.54 38.29
N THR A 699 9.67 -19.25 37.02
CA THR A 699 8.96 -18.22 36.26
C THR A 699 7.82 -18.85 35.49
N VAL A 700 6.61 -18.25 35.56
CA VAL A 700 5.47 -18.65 34.74
C VAL A 700 5.40 -17.75 33.51
N VAL A 701 5.34 -18.32 32.31
CA VAL A 701 5.13 -17.55 31.07
C VAL A 701 3.64 -17.61 30.72
N VAL A 702 2.96 -16.46 30.73
CA VAL A 702 1.54 -16.36 30.41
C VAL A 702 1.39 -15.67 29.04
N THR A 703 0.59 -16.27 28.17
CA THR A 703 0.52 -15.88 26.75
C THR A 703 -0.91 -15.76 26.27
N ALA A 704 -1.18 -14.83 25.35
CA ALA A 704 -2.49 -14.72 24.71
C ALA A 704 -2.69 -15.83 23.67
N ALA A 705 -3.87 -16.45 23.65
CA ALA A 705 -4.17 -17.52 22.69
C ALA A 705 -4.34 -17.04 21.24
N GLY A 706 -4.69 -15.77 21.01
CA GLY A 706 -4.89 -15.21 19.66
C GLY A 706 -6.38 -14.99 19.34
N ASN A 707 -6.67 -14.14 18.34
CA ASN A 707 -8.03 -13.67 18.04
C ASN A 707 -8.53 -14.02 16.62
N ASN A 708 -8.16 -15.17 16.07
CA ASN A 708 -8.53 -15.55 14.71
C ASN A 708 -9.75 -16.49 14.63
N GLY A 709 -10.27 -16.96 15.76
CA GLY A 709 -11.31 -17.97 15.87
C GLY A 709 -10.85 -19.34 15.34
N SER A 710 -9.54 -19.60 15.42
CA SER A 710 -8.82 -20.73 14.84
C SER A 710 -8.56 -21.82 15.88
N ASP A 711 -8.39 -23.05 15.41
CA ASP A 711 -7.92 -24.20 16.20
C ASP A 711 -6.42 -24.49 16.00
N ARG A 712 -5.75 -23.77 15.08
CA ARG A 712 -4.31 -23.90 14.85
C ARG A 712 -3.50 -23.44 16.06
N PRO A 713 -2.40 -24.13 16.39
CA PRO A 713 -1.44 -23.68 17.41
C PRO A 713 -0.96 -22.25 17.14
N PHE A 714 -1.06 -21.40 18.16
CA PHE A 714 -0.60 -20.01 18.14
C PHE A 714 0.66 -19.90 19.00
N TRP A 715 1.75 -19.35 18.47
CA TRP A 715 3.06 -19.37 19.12
C TRP A 715 3.44 -17.99 19.69
N PRO A 716 4.10 -17.92 20.87
CA PRO A 716 4.59 -19.04 21.69
C PRO A 716 3.51 -19.72 22.55
N ALA A 717 2.25 -19.29 22.51
CA ALA A 717 1.23 -19.76 23.45
C ALA A 717 1.06 -21.28 23.51
N ALA A 718 1.08 -21.96 22.36
CA ALA A 718 0.94 -23.40 22.27
C ALA A 718 2.17 -24.19 22.79
N LEU A 719 3.26 -23.54 23.21
CA LEU A 719 4.36 -24.21 23.90
C LEU A 719 3.90 -24.71 25.26
N LYS A 720 4.28 -25.94 25.61
CA LYS A 720 3.94 -26.53 26.93
C LYS A 720 4.61 -25.85 28.12
N ASP A 721 5.65 -25.04 27.85
CA ASP A 721 6.30 -24.20 28.84
C ASP A 721 5.50 -22.91 29.16
N CYS A 722 4.47 -22.61 28.36
CA CYS A 722 3.59 -21.46 28.49
C CYS A 722 2.23 -21.84 29.07
N VAL A 723 1.57 -20.85 29.67
CA VAL A 723 0.15 -20.87 30.00
C VAL A 723 -0.57 -20.09 28.90
N ALA A 724 -1.27 -20.79 28.01
CA ALA A 724 -2.07 -20.20 26.94
C ALA A 724 -3.44 -19.77 27.45
N VAL A 725 -3.77 -18.49 27.25
CA VAL A 725 -4.99 -17.90 27.79
C VAL A 725 -5.89 -17.35 26.69
N GLY A 726 -7.07 -17.94 26.54
CA GLY A 726 -8.13 -17.50 25.65
C GLY A 726 -9.22 -16.67 26.36
N THR A 727 -10.27 -16.33 25.62
CA THR A 727 -11.51 -15.75 26.14
C THR A 727 -12.71 -16.45 25.50
N LYS A 728 -13.83 -16.58 26.22
CA LYS A 728 -15.04 -17.21 25.66
C LYS A 728 -15.75 -16.27 24.70
N ALA A 729 -15.16 -16.06 23.53
CA ALA A 729 -15.67 -15.20 22.46
C ALA A 729 -15.43 -15.85 21.08
N PRO A 730 -16.26 -15.57 20.07
CA PRO A 730 -16.13 -16.18 18.74
C PRO A 730 -14.81 -15.89 18.02
N PHE A 731 -14.10 -14.84 18.44
CA PHE A 731 -12.80 -14.49 17.88
C PHE A 731 -11.65 -15.22 18.57
N SER A 732 -11.80 -15.74 19.79
CA SER A 732 -10.66 -16.37 20.48
C SER A 732 -10.24 -17.65 19.76
N ASP A 733 -8.94 -17.79 19.57
CA ASP A 733 -8.32 -19.06 19.20
C ASP A 733 -8.51 -20.06 20.36
N ARG A 734 -8.54 -21.34 20.00
CA ARG A 734 -9.00 -22.43 20.88
C ARG A 734 -8.33 -23.76 20.54
N GLY A 735 -8.44 -24.72 21.44
CA GLY A 735 -8.05 -26.11 21.19
C GLY A 735 -7.24 -26.71 22.33
N TRP A 736 -6.71 -27.91 22.09
CA TRP A 736 -6.01 -28.74 23.09
C TRP A 736 -4.75 -28.09 23.71
N TRP A 737 -4.26 -27.00 23.11
CA TRP A 737 -3.08 -26.27 23.55
C TRP A 737 -3.44 -25.02 24.39
N VAL A 738 -4.72 -24.69 24.57
CA VAL A 738 -5.19 -23.60 25.45
C VAL A 738 -5.38 -24.13 26.87
N ASP A 739 -4.74 -23.51 27.86
CA ASP A 739 -4.74 -23.97 29.25
C ASP A 739 -5.85 -23.32 30.09
N ALA A 740 -6.21 -22.07 29.78
CA ALA A 740 -7.20 -21.32 30.52
C ALA A 740 -7.99 -20.31 29.68
N SER A 741 -9.11 -19.87 30.22
CA SER A 741 -9.86 -18.72 29.71
C SER A 741 -10.20 -17.74 30.82
N ALA A 742 -10.21 -16.46 30.48
CA ALA A 742 -10.53 -15.37 31.41
C ALA A 742 -11.31 -14.27 30.70
N PRO A 743 -11.91 -13.30 31.44
CA PRO A 743 -12.57 -12.15 30.84
C PRO A 743 -11.65 -11.38 29.88
N GLY A 744 -12.03 -11.36 28.61
CA GLY A 744 -11.32 -10.63 27.54
C GLY A 744 -12.25 -9.87 26.60
N VAL A 745 -13.52 -9.66 26.97
CA VAL A 745 -14.51 -8.90 26.18
C VAL A 745 -14.98 -7.70 26.98
N ASP A 746 -14.95 -6.52 26.36
CA ASP A 746 -15.31 -5.22 26.94
C ASP A 746 -14.66 -4.94 28.30
N VAL A 747 -13.42 -5.42 28.46
CA VAL A 747 -12.61 -5.19 29.66
C VAL A 747 -12.31 -3.71 29.78
N VAL A 748 -12.30 -3.17 30.99
CA VAL A 748 -12.02 -1.75 31.24
C VAL A 748 -10.59 -1.59 31.73
N GLY A 749 -9.88 -0.59 31.21
CA GLY A 749 -8.49 -0.33 31.58
C GLY A 749 -8.02 1.09 31.25
N PRO A 750 -6.85 1.48 31.76
CA PRO A 750 -6.22 2.76 31.46
C PRO A 750 -5.80 2.82 29.98
N PHE A 751 -6.01 3.95 29.34
CA PHE A 751 -5.80 4.12 27.90
C PHE A 751 -5.42 5.58 27.56
N PRO A 752 -4.42 5.83 26.69
CA PRO A 752 -4.14 7.16 26.17
C PRO A 752 -5.27 7.60 25.22
N GLN A 753 -5.78 8.82 25.38
CA GLN A 753 -6.81 9.38 24.51
C GLN A 753 -6.31 10.68 23.88
N ARG A 754 -6.61 10.91 22.60
CA ARG A 754 -6.33 12.19 21.95
C ARG A 754 -7.44 13.18 22.28
N ARG A 755 -7.08 14.37 22.76
CA ARG A 755 -8.01 15.49 22.94
C ARG A 755 -8.28 16.22 21.61
N PRO A 756 -9.40 16.95 21.49
CA PRO A 756 -9.71 17.74 20.29
C PRO A 756 -8.66 18.81 19.94
N ASP A 757 -7.83 19.21 20.89
CA ASP A 757 -6.73 20.17 20.72
C ASP A 757 -5.41 19.50 20.25
N GLY A 758 -5.39 18.19 20.04
CA GLY A 758 -4.23 17.43 19.55
C GLY A 758 -3.33 16.87 20.66
N GLU A 759 -3.54 17.25 21.92
CA GLU A 759 -2.76 16.76 23.07
C GLU A 759 -3.19 15.34 23.48
N ILE A 760 -2.25 14.57 24.04
CA ILE A 760 -2.54 13.26 24.63
C ILE A 760 -3.00 13.44 26.07
N GLU A 761 -4.20 13.00 26.37
CA GLU A 761 -4.75 12.87 27.72
C GLU A 761 -4.75 11.41 28.16
N LEU A 762 -4.63 11.19 29.47
CA LEU A 762 -4.60 9.87 30.07
C LEU A 762 -6.00 9.54 30.58
N GLY A 763 -6.69 8.63 29.87
CA GLY A 763 -8.07 8.26 30.11
C GLY A 763 -8.27 6.76 30.29
N TYR A 764 -9.46 6.28 29.94
CA TYR A 764 -9.87 4.89 30.12
C TYR A 764 -10.66 4.42 28.91
N ALA A 765 -10.55 3.15 28.58
CA ALA A 765 -11.31 2.56 27.50
C ALA A 765 -11.85 1.17 27.85
N ARG A 766 -12.84 0.73 27.07
CA ARG A 766 -13.29 -0.65 26.96
C ARG A 766 -12.65 -1.28 25.74
N TRP A 767 -12.02 -2.44 25.91
CA TRP A 767 -11.34 -3.14 24.84
C TRP A 767 -11.50 -4.66 24.95
N SER A 768 -11.41 -5.36 23.81
CA SER A 768 -11.65 -6.80 23.69
C SER A 768 -10.48 -7.48 22.99
N GLY A 769 -10.08 -8.64 23.50
CA GLY A 769 -8.99 -9.45 22.97
C GLY A 769 -8.47 -10.46 23.99
N THR A 770 -7.87 -11.56 23.50
CA THR A 770 -7.12 -12.49 24.35
C THR A 770 -5.93 -11.82 25.04
N SER A 771 -5.42 -10.72 24.47
CA SER A 771 -4.45 -9.83 25.12
C SER A 771 -4.90 -9.27 26.47
N PHE A 772 -6.19 -9.29 26.81
CA PHE A 772 -6.68 -8.84 28.12
C PHE A 772 -7.02 -10.01 29.04
N ALA A 773 -7.31 -11.18 28.48
CA ALA A 773 -7.46 -12.41 29.25
C ALA A 773 -6.11 -12.89 29.83
N ALA A 774 -5.02 -12.83 29.04
CA ALA A 774 -3.68 -13.20 29.49
C ALA A 774 -3.20 -12.42 30.74
N PRO A 775 -3.19 -11.07 30.77
CA PRO A 775 -2.80 -10.31 31.96
C PRO A 775 -3.77 -10.47 33.12
N TYR A 776 -5.05 -10.80 32.86
CA TYR A 776 -5.99 -11.16 33.92
C TYR A 776 -5.53 -12.42 34.67
N VAL A 777 -5.14 -13.47 33.93
CA VAL A 777 -4.62 -14.71 34.52
C VAL A 777 -3.24 -14.47 35.17
N ALA A 778 -2.35 -13.74 34.52
CA ALA A 778 -1.05 -13.37 35.10
C ALA A 778 -1.24 -12.62 36.44
N GLY A 779 -2.18 -11.67 36.49
CA GLY A 779 -2.54 -10.97 37.72
C GLY A 779 -3.20 -11.89 38.76
N ALA A 780 -4.04 -12.84 38.36
CA ALA A 780 -4.62 -13.82 39.28
C ALA A 780 -3.55 -14.74 39.91
N ILE A 781 -2.57 -15.18 39.11
CA ILE A 781 -1.41 -15.95 39.59
C ILE A 781 -0.59 -15.10 40.57
N ALA A 782 -0.29 -13.85 40.20
CA ALA A 782 0.47 -12.94 41.06
C ALA A 782 -0.25 -12.64 42.38
N HIS A 783 -1.57 -12.42 42.33
CA HIS A 783 -2.39 -12.20 43.51
C HIS A 783 -2.37 -13.42 44.43
N LEU A 784 -2.58 -14.62 43.89
CA LEU A 784 -2.59 -15.86 44.67
C LEU A 784 -1.21 -16.15 45.28
N ALA A 785 -0.13 -15.92 44.54
CA ALA A 785 1.24 -16.05 45.02
C ALA A 785 1.55 -15.06 46.16
N ASN A 786 1.09 -13.82 46.03
CA ASN A 786 1.21 -12.78 47.07
C ASN A 786 0.43 -13.15 48.34
N ASP A 787 -0.86 -13.52 48.19
CA ASP A 787 -1.80 -13.80 49.29
C ASP A 787 -1.41 -15.05 50.08
N LYS A 788 -1.07 -16.15 49.38
CA LYS A 788 -0.68 -17.41 50.02
C LYS A 788 0.81 -17.51 50.34
N ASN A 789 1.60 -16.51 49.98
CA ASN A 789 3.05 -16.50 50.12
C ASN A 789 3.72 -17.76 49.52
N ILE A 790 3.31 -18.11 48.30
CA ILE A 790 3.83 -19.23 47.51
C ILE A 790 4.52 -18.72 46.24
N THR A 791 5.21 -19.60 45.52
CA THR A 791 5.80 -19.24 44.21
C THR A 791 4.72 -19.02 43.15
N ALA A 792 5.03 -18.24 42.12
CA ALA A 792 4.12 -18.06 40.98
C ALA A 792 3.79 -19.40 40.29
N ARG A 793 4.75 -20.34 40.25
CA ARG A 793 4.54 -21.67 39.70
C ARG A 793 3.50 -22.48 40.48
N GLU A 794 3.64 -22.55 41.80
CA GLU A 794 2.66 -23.21 42.68
C GLU A 794 1.28 -22.53 42.58
N ALA A 795 1.25 -21.19 42.50
CA ALA A 795 0.01 -20.45 42.30
C ALA A 795 -0.65 -20.79 40.96
N ALA A 796 0.12 -20.90 39.87
CA ALA A 796 -0.39 -21.31 38.56
C ALA A 796 -0.93 -22.74 38.58
N GLU A 797 -0.22 -23.69 39.19
CA GLU A 797 -0.67 -25.08 39.35
C GLU A 797 -1.99 -25.17 40.13
N LEU A 798 -2.12 -24.41 41.23
CA LEU A 798 -3.37 -24.35 42.00
C LEU A 798 -4.51 -23.70 41.22
N LEU A 799 -4.21 -22.70 40.38
CA LEU A 799 -5.21 -21.96 39.61
C LEU A 799 -5.71 -22.76 38.41
N LEU A 800 -4.82 -23.51 37.76
CA LEU A 800 -5.05 -24.30 36.54
C LEU A 800 -5.40 -25.77 36.82
N ASP A 801 -5.66 -26.14 38.08
CA ASP A 801 -6.08 -27.50 38.45
C ASP A 801 -7.36 -27.89 37.70
N THR A 802 -7.23 -28.87 36.79
CA THR A 802 -8.31 -29.35 35.92
C THR A 802 -9.41 -30.12 36.67
N ALA A 803 -9.18 -30.49 37.94
CA ALA A 803 -10.22 -31.01 38.83
C ALA A 803 -11.26 -29.94 39.22
N ARG A 804 -11.05 -28.68 38.83
CA ARG A 804 -12.03 -27.60 39.01
C ARG A 804 -13.31 -27.84 38.17
N PRO A 805 -14.49 -27.42 38.66
CA PRO A 805 -15.78 -27.73 38.01
C PRO A 805 -16.03 -27.06 36.64
N LYS A 806 -15.17 -26.13 36.20
CA LYS A 806 -15.39 -25.28 35.02
C LYS A 806 -14.22 -25.37 34.02
N THR A 807 -13.92 -26.58 33.56
CA THR A 807 -12.93 -26.82 32.50
C THR A 807 -13.64 -27.03 31.18
N ASP A 808 -13.26 -26.26 30.16
CA ASP A 808 -13.80 -26.33 28.80
C ASP A 808 -12.78 -27.04 27.88
N PRO A 809 -13.19 -28.02 27.04
CA PRO A 809 -12.27 -28.73 26.16
C PRO A 809 -11.53 -27.84 25.15
N ASP A 810 -12.14 -26.72 24.74
CA ASP A 810 -11.59 -25.79 23.76
C ASP A 810 -10.85 -24.60 24.40
N PHE A 811 -11.14 -24.31 25.68
CA PHE A 811 -10.71 -23.07 26.36
C PHE A 811 -10.05 -23.29 27.73
N GLY A 812 -9.80 -24.53 28.13
CA GLY A 812 -9.14 -24.87 29.38
C GLY A 812 -9.93 -24.45 30.64
N VAL A 813 -9.22 -24.18 31.73
CA VAL A 813 -9.81 -23.80 33.02
C VAL A 813 -10.37 -22.37 32.97
N GLU A 814 -11.64 -22.18 33.33
CA GLU A 814 -12.26 -20.85 33.43
C GLU A 814 -11.80 -20.12 34.71
N ILE A 815 -11.18 -18.95 34.54
CA ILE A 815 -10.67 -18.08 35.59
C ILE A 815 -11.40 -16.73 35.53
N GLY A 816 -12.43 -16.57 36.36
CA GLY A 816 -13.18 -15.32 36.47
C GLY A 816 -14.62 -15.51 36.88
#